data_AF-A0A819TCY6-F1
#
_entry.id   AF-A0A819TCY6-F1
#
_cell.length_a   1.000
_cell.length_b   1.000
_cell.length_c   1.000
_cell.angle_alpha   90.00
_cell.angle_beta   90.00
_cell.angle_gamma   90.00
#
_symmetry.space_group_name_H-M   'P 1'
#
loop_
_entity.id
_entity.type
_entity.pdbx_description
1 polymer ?
#
loop_
_entity_poly.entity_id
_entity_poly.type
_entity_poly.pdbx_seq_one_letter_code
_entity_poly.pdbx_strand_id
1 'polypeptide(L)'
;MLRQSQRDESKFILSLIKDGQCFHYRAHHMGNGTFLDEKTDSVFYSLDELLEYYQADGVRHLRCSLTIPLRGHSLPSFAQRRGTTTVLHQAATKGQRDVIQSILNDQNCPDIHSKNEEGNTPLHEACFFGRDDAVKILLQAGANWKFVNRLGWTSLHQAALGNSPNIVDLLLSRAHADIDVRNPFNLYAPIHCAAACNNLETITTLIAHDSPLRPLTDAGETPYDLAVKHNGNECADKLSAARSKPAVSRRSSYYHGSLTNNQMRALLNYFKKHDGFFFVRQSASVQDDYAISIIWQNRLVHDKIHKKNSNSYYFENPLHYHDSLEHAIDYFMKAYKGVVKPLSPAKVAYAVEISPSTSQRLFLSSSNRSFKSSNQFLHDSSNSDVTGTSDAHPFNKGRSQNVHNKQKMLSTIGNLSRKFHDFIYICLFYFSLEKRLVDPLVNKRVVIIREEQITFGKLLGEGNFGKVFAGEYREEHGRTVPVAIKALKATMDGSVREEMKKEAFVMKELSHPCIVQELLSMGSLLDYLKRHVENATRSLFSFWVIQLIHGMAYMERKRFVHRDLAARNILMQSHSRIKISDFGLSRSVDSNDYYVQHSDTPIPIAWYAPESLFHFKFTSKSDVWSFGVTMWEIYTFGQYPYGSMATEEITQFIEANGRLQRPAGCSTSVYEVMLRCWTYKPHDRPSFPDLLKILANRSEFVKAIQYFHSLSKY
;
A
#
# COMPACT_ATOMS: atom_id res chain seq x y z
N MET A 1 -13.88 -16.73 -26.22
CA MET A 1 -12.83 -16.09 -27.05
C MET A 1 -12.63 -14.65 -26.59
N LEU A 2 -11.42 -14.11 -26.74
CA LEU A 2 -11.15 -12.68 -26.57
C LEU A 2 -10.81 -12.10 -27.95
N ARG A 3 -11.34 -10.92 -28.27
CA ARG A 3 -11.07 -10.23 -29.54
C ARG A 3 -10.96 -8.73 -29.32
N GLN A 4 -10.16 -8.06 -30.14
CA GLN A 4 -10.18 -6.61 -30.22
C GLN A 4 -11.46 -6.14 -30.93
N SER A 5 -11.97 -4.98 -30.55
CA SER A 5 -13.14 -4.37 -31.17
C SER A 5 -12.76 -3.72 -32.51
N GLN A 6 -13.51 -4.03 -33.56
CA GLN A 6 -13.32 -3.45 -34.90
C GLN A 6 -13.71 -1.97 -35.00
N ARG A 7 -14.51 -1.48 -34.04
CA ARG A 7 -14.98 -0.08 -34.01
C ARG A 7 -14.13 0.82 -33.13
N ASP A 8 -13.33 0.22 -32.26
CA ASP A 8 -12.59 0.92 -31.21
C ASP A 8 -11.41 0.05 -30.77
N GLU A 9 -10.22 0.37 -31.28
CA GLU A 9 -9.01 -0.41 -31.02
C GLU A 9 -8.60 -0.41 -29.54
N SER A 10 -9.10 0.53 -28.75
CA SER A 10 -8.89 0.54 -27.30
C SER A 10 -9.71 -0.53 -26.58
N LYS A 11 -10.71 -1.14 -27.22
CA LYS A 11 -11.63 -2.08 -26.57
C LYS A 11 -11.35 -3.52 -26.92
N PHE A 12 -11.36 -4.36 -25.89
CA PHE A 12 -11.31 -5.81 -25.99
C PHE A 12 -12.64 -6.40 -25.53
N ILE A 13 -13.11 -7.39 -26.26
CA ILE A 13 -14.41 -8.01 -26.06
C ILE A 13 -14.22 -9.49 -25.74
N LEU A 14 -14.46 -9.84 -24.48
CA LEU A 14 -14.58 -11.22 -24.04
C LEU A 14 -15.95 -11.73 -24.45
N SER A 15 -15.97 -12.72 -25.34
CA SER A 15 -17.20 -13.36 -25.81
C SER A 15 -17.25 -14.80 -25.30
N LEU A 16 -18.35 -15.16 -24.62
CA LEU A 16 -18.59 -16.50 -24.10
C LEU A 16 -19.92 -17.05 -24.60
N ILE A 17 -20.04 -18.37 -24.69
CA ILE A 17 -21.25 -19.06 -25.12
C ILE A 17 -21.83 -19.80 -23.92
N LYS A 18 -23.13 -19.63 -23.68
CA LYS A 18 -23.89 -20.36 -22.68
C LYS A 18 -25.29 -20.65 -23.21
N ASP A 19 -25.75 -21.89 -23.14
CA ASP A 19 -27.09 -22.31 -23.54
C ASP A 19 -27.45 -21.89 -24.99
N GLY A 20 -26.47 -22.00 -25.91
CA GLY A 20 -26.63 -21.59 -27.32
C GLY A 20 -26.62 -20.07 -27.57
N GLN A 21 -26.51 -19.24 -26.52
CA GLN A 21 -26.47 -17.78 -26.62
C GLN A 21 -25.06 -17.24 -26.41
N CYS A 22 -24.72 -16.15 -27.10
CA CYS A 22 -23.44 -15.47 -26.98
C CYS A 22 -23.56 -14.24 -26.07
N PHE A 23 -22.64 -14.10 -25.12
CA PHE A 23 -22.57 -12.97 -24.19
C PHE A 23 -21.24 -12.23 -24.37
N HIS A 24 -21.29 -10.90 -24.29
CA HIS A 24 -20.14 -10.04 -24.52
C HIS A 24 -19.83 -9.16 -23.29
N TYR A 25 -18.56 -9.15 -22.89
CA TYR A 25 -18.02 -8.34 -21.81
C TYR A 25 -16.87 -7.50 -22.36
N ARG A 26 -16.78 -6.24 -21.93
CA ARG A 26 -15.85 -5.27 -22.52
C ARG A 26 -14.78 -4.88 -21.50
N ALA A 27 -13.56 -4.82 -21.97
CA ALA A 27 -12.43 -4.24 -21.26
C ALA A 27 -11.84 -3.11 -22.11
N HIS A 28 -11.55 -1.98 -21.48
CA HIS A 28 -11.01 -0.79 -22.12
C HIS A 28 -9.53 -0.64 -21.80
N HIS A 29 -8.68 -0.58 -22.82
CA HIS A 29 -7.26 -0.31 -22.70
C HIS A 29 -7.07 1.18 -22.34
N MET A 30 -6.45 1.42 -21.20
CA MET A 30 -6.29 2.75 -20.60
C MET A 30 -5.13 3.56 -21.20
N GLY A 31 -4.42 3.01 -22.19
CA GLY A 31 -3.29 3.68 -22.85
C GLY A 31 -1.98 3.68 -22.05
N ASN A 32 -1.97 3.12 -20.84
CA ASN A 32 -0.78 2.88 -20.00
C ASN A 32 -0.44 1.39 -19.90
N GLY A 33 -0.97 0.55 -20.79
CA GLY A 33 -0.81 -0.91 -20.75
C GLY A 33 -1.73 -1.61 -19.76
N THR A 34 -2.65 -0.89 -19.08
CA THR A 34 -3.69 -1.49 -18.23
C THR A 34 -5.05 -1.55 -18.92
N PHE A 35 -5.92 -2.40 -18.40
CA PHE A 35 -7.23 -2.71 -18.93
C PHE A 35 -8.27 -2.53 -17.83
N LEU A 36 -9.21 -1.61 -18.02
CA LEU A 36 -10.37 -1.40 -17.16
C LEU A 36 -11.48 -2.34 -17.61
N ASP A 37 -11.91 -3.25 -16.74
CA ASP A 37 -13.07 -4.10 -17.00
C ASP A 37 -14.36 -3.32 -16.75
N GLU A 38 -15.16 -3.07 -17.80
CA GLU A 38 -16.40 -2.29 -17.70
C GLU A 38 -17.45 -2.97 -16.80
N LYS A 39 -17.28 -4.27 -16.51
CA LYS A 39 -18.23 -5.03 -15.69
C LYS A 39 -17.98 -4.90 -14.19
N THR A 40 -16.72 -4.86 -13.77
CA THR A 40 -16.32 -4.83 -12.35
C THR A 40 -15.68 -3.51 -11.93
N ASP A 41 -15.43 -2.59 -12.87
CA ASP A 41 -14.68 -1.35 -12.68
C ASP A 41 -13.27 -1.59 -12.11
N SER A 42 -12.74 -2.81 -12.33
CA SER A 42 -11.41 -3.23 -11.86
C SER A 42 -10.37 -3.03 -12.95
N VAL A 43 -9.16 -2.64 -12.55
CA VAL A 43 -8.02 -2.42 -13.45
C VAL A 43 -7.09 -3.63 -13.42
N PHE A 44 -6.72 -4.12 -14.61
CA PHE A 44 -5.81 -5.25 -14.83
C PHE A 44 -4.59 -4.80 -15.64
N TYR A 45 -3.41 -5.37 -15.40
CA TYR A 45 -2.16 -4.96 -16.07
C TYR A 45 -1.85 -5.77 -17.34
N SER A 46 -2.74 -6.69 -17.68
CA SER A 46 -2.73 -7.49 -18.90
C SER A 46 -4.10 -8.10 -19.13
N LEU A 47 -4.38 -8.52 -20.36
CA LEU A 47 -5.58 -9.29 -20.68
C LEU A 47 -5.51 -10.72 -20.16
N ASP A 48 -4.32 -11.30 -20.03
CA ASP A 48 -4.13 -12.61 -19.38
C ASP A 48 -4.62 -12.59 -17.94
N GLU A 49 -4.28 -11.54 -17.19
CA GLU A 49 -4.71 -11.36 -15.80
C GLU A 49 -6.23 -11.20 -15.67
N LEU A 50 -6.87 -10.49 -16.62
CA LEU A 50 -8.32 -10.37 -16.70
C LEU A 50 -8.99 -11.72 -17.00
N LEU A 51 -8.40 -12.53 -17.89
CA LEU A 51 -8.90 -13.88 -18.19
C LEU A 51 -8.73 -14.81 -16.99
N GLU A 52 -7.57 -14.80 -16.33
CA GLU A 52 -7.31 -15.55 -15.09
C GLU A 52 -8.32 -15.17 -14.00
N TYR A 53 -8.63 -13.88 -13.86
CA TYR A 53 -9.67 -13.40 -12.95
C TYR A 53 -11.02 -14.02 -13.28
N TYR A 54 -11.45 -14.02 -14.53
CA TYR A 54 -12.74 -14.58 -14.93
C TYR A 54 -12.81 -16.11 -14.98
N GLN A 55 -11.67 -16.78 -15.08
CA GLN A 55 -11.55 -18.24 -14.98
C GLN A 55 -11.55 -18.75 -13.54
N ALA A 56 -11.35 -17.85 -12.57
CA ALA A 56 -11.28 -18.22 -11.18
C ALA A 56 -12.64 -18.68 -10.60
N ASP A 57 -12.58 -19.73 -9.79
CA ASP A 57 -13.77 -20.28 -9.13
C ASP A 57 -14.45 -19.25 -8.20
N GLY A 58 -15.75 -19.04 -8.44
CA GLY A 58 -16.60 -18.19 -7.62
C GLY A 58 -16.83 -16.77 -8.15
N VAL A 59 -16.26 -16.41 -9.30
CA VAL A 59 -16.49 -15.11 -9.94
C VAL A 59 -17.87 -15.08 -10.62
N ARG A 60 -18.85 -14.41 -9.98
CA ARG A 60 -20.26 -14.33 -10.45
C ARG A 60 -20.54 -13.15 -11.40
N HIS A 61 -19.52 -12.52 -11.95
CA HIS A 61 -19.68 -11.36 -12.83
C HIS A 61 -20.00 -11.75 -14.28
N LEU A 62 -19.66 -12.98 -14.66
CA LEU A 62 -20.03 -13.59 -15.94
C LEU A 62 -21.29 -14.44 -15.84
N ARG A 63 -21.94 -14.69 -16.97
CA ARG A 63 -23.14 -15.54 -17.06
C ARG A 63 -22.84 -17.02 -16.76
N CYS A 64 -21.60 -17.44 -16.99
CA CYS A 64 -21.02 -18.73 -16.58
C CYS A 64 -19.51 -18.56 -16.41
N SER A 65 -18.87 -19.49 -15.70
CA SER A 65 -17.41 -19.58 -15.63
C SER A 65 -16.82 -19.82 -17.02
N LEU A 66 -15.65 -19.24 -17.28
CA LEU A 66 -14.90 -19.52 -18.50
C LEU A 66 -14.29 -20.93 -18.39
N THR A 67 -14.62 -21.80 -19.34
CA THR A 67 -14.13 -23.18 -19.37
C THR A 67 -13.08 -23.38 -20.44
N ILE A 68 -13.50 -23.70 -21.66
CA ILE A 68 -12.63 -24.01 -22.79
C ILE A 68 -12.38 -22.74 -23.59
N PRO A 69 -11.13 -22.25 -23.71
CA PRO A 69 -10.82 -21.14 -24.58
C PRO A 69 -10.92 -21.58 -26.05
N LEU A 70 -11.81 -20.93 -26.81
CA LEU A 70 -11.80 -21.02 -28.27
C LEU A 70 -10.53 -20.31 -28.78
N ARG A 71 -9.51 -21.09 -29.11
CA ARG A 71 -8.18 -20.59 -29.49
C ARG A 71 -8.22 -19.99 -30.89
N GLY A 72 -7.70 -18.77 -31.01
CA GLY A 72 -7.45 -18.08 -32.28
C GLY A 72 -5.98 -17.67 -32.35
N HIS A 73 -5.71 -16.46 -32.86
CA HIS A 73 -4.38 -15.87 -32.81
C HIS A 73 -3.99 -15.48 -31.37
N SER A 74 -2.68 -15.38 -31.12
CA SER A 74 -2.14 -14.87 -29.84
C SER A 74 -2.63 -13.45 -29.58
N LEU A 75 -2.79 -13.11 -28.29
CA LEU A 75 -3.07 -11.73 -27.89
C LEU A 75 -1.97 -10.79 -28.40
N PRO A 76 -2.29 -9.52 -28.69
CA PRO A 76 -1.27 -8.51 -28.98
C PRO A 76 -0.18 -8.53 -27.90
N SER A 77 1.07 -8.49 -28.32
CA SER A 77 2.25 -8.63 -27.43
C SER A 77 2.24 -7.63 -26.27
N PHE A 78 1.82 -6.39 -26.51
CA PHE A 78 1.68 -5.37 -25.46
C PHE A 78 0.65 -5.72 -24.38
N ALA A 79 -0.40 -6.47 -24.74
CA ALA A 79 -1.52 -6.81 -23.86
C ALA A 79 -1.25 -8.03 -22.97
N GLN A 80 -0.16 -8.75 -23.24
CA GLN A 80 0.24 -9.92 -22.47
C GLN A 80 0.86 -9.52 -21.13
N ARG A 81 0.84 -10.44 -20.16
CA ARG A 81 1.55 -10.22 -18.87
C ARG A 81 3.06 -10.40 -19.00
N ARG A 82 3.45 -11.37 -19.82
CA ARG A 82 4.82 -11.76 -20.15
C ARG A 82 4.86 -12.16 -21.61
N GLY A 83 6.02 -12.03 -22.24
CA GLY A 83 6.24 -12.52 -23.59
C GLY A 83 7.64 -13.06 -23.74
N THR A 84 8.16 -13.03 -24.96
CA THR A 84 9.49 -13.54 -25.30
C THR A 84 10.44 -12.39 -25.57
N THR A 85 11.70 -12.54 -25.14
CA THR A 85 12.75 -11.55 -25.42
C THR A 85 12.96 -11.40 -26.93
N THR A 86 12.63 -10.23 -27.48
CA THR A 86 12.81 -9.93 -28.91
C THR A 86 14.21 -9.39 -29.22
N VAL A 87 14.58 -9.35 -30.49
CA VAL A 87 15.82 -8.69 -30.95
C VAL A 87 15.90 -7.22 -30.53
N LEU A 88 14.75 -6.53 -30.48
CA LEU A 88 14.67 -5.14 -30.03
C LEU A 88 15.00 -4.99 -28.54
N HIS A 89 14.61 -5.95 -27.68
CA HIS A 89 15.04 -5.96 -26.29
C HIS A 89 16.56 -6.09 -26.17
N GLN A 90 17.15 -7.03 -26.90
CA GLN A 90 18.60 -7.25 -26.85
C GLN A 90 19.38 -6.02 -27.33
N ALA A 91 18.96 -5.43 -28.46
CA ALA A 91 19.55 -4.21 -28.98
C ALA A 91 19.41 -3.03 -27.99
N ALA A 92 18.23 -2.89 -27.37
CA ALA A 92 17.96 -1.89 -26.34
C ALA A 92 18.84 -2.07 -25.09
N THR A 93 18.94 -3.29 -24.53
CA THR A 93 19.83 -3.63 -23.41
C THR A 93 21.30 -3.30 -23.70
N LYS A 94 21.75 -3.54 -24.94
CA LYS A 94 23.13 -3.26 -25.36
C LYS A 94 23.36 -1.81 -25.77
N GLY A 95 22.31 -1.02 -25.99
CA GLY A 95 22.41 0.35 -26.47
C GLY A 95 22.86 0.47 -27.93
N GLN A 96 22.55 -0.53 -28.76
CA GLN A 96 22.96 -0.58 -30.17
C GLN A 96 22.04 0.30 -31.03
N ARG A 97 22.29 1.61 -31.01
CA ARG A 97 21.51 2.65 -31.71
C ARG A 97 21.16 2.27 -33.16
N ASP A 98 22.14 1.90 -33.97
CA ASP A 98 21.92 1.65 -35.41
C ASP A 98 21.07 0.39 -35.64
N VAL A 99 21.27 -0.64 -34.81
CA VAL A 99 20.47 -1.87 -34.84
C VAL A 99 19.03 -1.57 -34.44
N ILE A 100 18.81 -0.77 -33.39
CA ILE A 100 17.47 -0.34 -32.97
C ILE A 100 16.77 0.41 -34.11
N GLN A 101 17.45 1.38 -34.73
CA GLN A 101 16.88 2.15 -35.83
C GLN A 101 16.55 1.26 -37.04
N SER A 102 17.45 0.32 -37.38
CA SER A 102 17.22 -0.64 -38.46
C SER A 102 16.02 -1.53 -38.18
N ILE A 103 15.87 -2.02 -36.94
CA ILE A 103 14.73 -2.85 -36.54
C ILE A 103 13.43 -2.04 -36.59
N LEU A 104 13.42 -0.80 -36.11
CA LEU A 104 12.22 0.05 -36.10
C LEU A 104 11.79 0.50 -37.51
N ASN A 105 12.73 0.56 -38.46
CA ASN A 105 12.44 0.90 -39.85
C ASN A 105 12.03 -0.31 -40.70
N ASP A 106 12.15 -1.54 -40.17
CA ASP A 106 11.74 -2.76 -40.86
C ASP A 106 10.21 -2.88 -40.88
N GLN A 107 9.64 -3.36 -41.98
CA GLN A 107 8.20 -3.64 -42.10
C GLN A 107 7.76 -4.76 -41.13
N ASN A 108 8.67 -5.67 -40.76
CA ASN A 108 8.42 -6.74 -39.80
C ASN A 108 8.91 -6.39 -38.38
N CYS A 109 8.96 -5.11 -38.03
CA CYS A 109 9.42 -4.69 -36.72
C CYS A 109 8.56 -5.34 -35.60
N PRO A 110 9.19 -5.90 -34.55
CA PRO A 110 8.43 -6.36 -33.40
C PRO A 110 7.77 -5.14 -32.74
N ASP A 111 6.55 -5.33 -32.24
CA ASP A 111 5.84 -4.31 -31.47
C ASP A 111 6.77 -3.71 -30.40
N ILE A 112 6.93 -2.39 -30.43
CA ILE A 112 7.82 -1.62 -29.56
C ILE A 112 7.43 -1.73 -28.07
N HIS A 113 6.21 -2.19 -27.77
CA HIS A 113 5.70 -2.47 -26.44
C HIS A 113 5.66 -3.97 -26.11
N SER A 114 6.24 -4.83 -26.95
CA SER A 114 6.38 -6.26 -26.65
C SER A 114 7.02 -6.45 -25.29
N LYS A 115 6.49 -7.37 -24.50
CA LYS A 115 7.05 -7.70 -23.18
C LYS A 115 7.95 -8.93 -23.26
N ASN A 116 9.05 -8.94 -22.51
CA ASN A 116 9.89 -10.13 -22.32
C ASN A 116 9.36 -11.03 -21.18
N GLU A 117 10.16 -12.01 -20.77
CA GLU A 117 9.81 -12.99 -19.72
C GLU A 117 9.58 -12.35 -18.33
N GLU A 118 10.18 -11.19 -18.10
CA GLU A 118 10.01 -10.39 -16.89
C GLU A 118 8.88 -9.36 -17.01
N GLY A 119 8.22 -9.29 -18.16
CA GLY A 119 7.21 -8.28 -18.44
C GLY A 119 7.79 -6.91 -18.82
N ASN A 120 9.11 -6.78 -18.99
CA ASN A 120 9.75 -5.53 -19.39
C ASN A 120 9.53 -5.29 -20.88
N THR A 121 9.36 -4.03 -21.26
CA THR A 121 9.43 -3.58 -22.67
C THR A 121 10.88 -3.24 -23.04
N PRO A 122 11.24 -3.07 -24.33
CA PRO A 122 12.56 -2.60 -24.72
C PRO A 122 12.96 -1.28 -24.07
N LEU A 123 12.00 -0.37 -23.82
CA LEU A 123 12.25 0.90 -23.13
C LEU A 123 12.65 0.67 -21.66
N HIS A 124 12.01 -0.26 -20.95
CA HIS A 124 12.38 -0.61 -19.58
C HIS A 124 13.83 -1.09 -19.50
N GLU A 125 14.24 -1.97 -20.43
CA GLU A 125 15.60 -2.48 -20.51
C GLU A 125 16.61 -1.35 -20.78
N ALA A 126 16.35 -0.50 -21.78
CA ALA A 126 17.22 0.64 -22.09
C ALA A 126 17.36 1.61 -20.90
N CYS A 127 16.26 1.86 -20.18
CA CYS A 127 16.25 2.71 -18.99
C CYS A 127 17.07 2.10 -17.84
N PHE A 128 16.87 0.82 -17.52
CA PHE A 128 17.60 0.15 -16.43
C PHE A 128 19.11 0.07 -16.70
N PHE A 129 19.50 -0.16 -17.96
CA PHE A 129 20.91 -0.29 -18.33
C PHE A 129 21.61 1.03 -18.66
N GLY A 130 20.95 2.18 -18.54
CA GLY A 130 21.56 3.49 -18.80
C GLY A 130 21.91 3.71 -20.27
N ARG A 131 21.03 3.30 -21.19
CA ARG A 131 21.25 3.41 -22.65
C ARG A 131 20.58 4.65 -23.23
N ASP A 132 21.17 5.81 -22.98
CA ASP A 132 20.61 7.13 -23.35
C ASP A 132 20.13 7.21 -24.82
N ASP A 133 20.96 6.78 -25.77
CA ASP A 133 20.61 6.85 -27.19
C ASP A 133 19.54 5.85 -27.61
N ALA A 134 19.51 4.66 -26.99
CA ALA A 134 18.44 3.70 -27.20
C ALA A 134 17.11 4.25 -26.67
N VAL A 135 17.11 4.86 -25.49
CA VAL A 135 15.92 5.52 -24.92
C VAL A 135 15.42 6.63 -25.83
N LYS A 136 16.31 7.51 -26.33
CA LYS A 136 15.95 8.58 -27.27
C LYS A 136 15.21 8.04 -28.49
N ILE A 137 15.78 7.03 -29.14
CA ILE A 137 15.23 6.46 -30.37
C ILE A 137 13.91 5.74 -30.10
N LEU A 138 13.84 4.95 -29.03
CA LEU A 138 12.61 4.25 -28.66
C LEU A 138 11.48 5.23 -28.37
N LEU A 139 11.73 6.31 -27.63
CA LEU A 139 10.72 7.35 -27.36
C LEU A 139 10.33 8.12 -28.63
N GLN A 140 11.29 8.44 -29.51
CA GLN A 140 11.00 9.04 -30.82
C GLN A 140 10.13 8.15 -31.70
N ALA A 141 10.29 6.83 -31.60
CA ALA A 141 9.48 5.83 -32.28
C ALA A 141 8.15 5.52 -31.55
N GLY A 142 7.79 6.28 -30.51
CA GLY A 142 6.50 6.16 -29.82
C GLY A 142 6.47 5.18 -28.66
N ALA A 143 7.62 4.74 -28.12
CA ALA A 143 7.66 3.91 -26.92
C ALA A 143 6.97 4.62 -25.75
N ASN A 144 6.11 3.90 -25.03
CA ASN A 144 5.26 4.46 -24.00
C ASN A 144 5.83 4.16 -22.62
N TRP A 145 6.28 5.21 -21.92
CA TRP A 145 6.90 5.11 -20.60
C TRP A 145 5.93 4.66 -19.50
N LYS A 146 4.60 4.81 -19.72
CA LYS A 146 3.54 4.50 -18.74
C LYS A 146 3.30 3.00 -18.56
N PHE A 147 3.75 2.18 -19.51
CA PHE A 147 3.66 0.73 -19.39
C PHE A 147 4.37 0.29 -18.11
N VAL A 148 3.78 -0.69 -17.44
CA VAL A 148 4.39 -1.32 -16.27
C VAL A 148 4.80 -2.76 -16.59
N ASN A 149 5.89 -3.20 -15.97
CA ASN A 149 6.28 -4.60 -16.01
C ASN A 149 5.44 -5.47 -15.04
N ARG A 150 5.76 -6.76 -14.93
CA ARG A 150 5.02 -7.70 -14.08
C ARG A 150 4.99 -7.34 -12.59
N LEU A 151 5.93 -6.49 -12.17
CA LEU A 151 6.09 -6.00 -10.79
C LEU A 151 5.58 -4.56 -10.63
N GLY A 152 4.88 -4.00 -11.63
CA GLY A 152 4.27 -2.68 -11.53
C GLY A 152 5.24 -1.52 -11.74
N TRP A 153 6.49 -1.78 -12.14
CA TRP A 153 7.50 -0.75 -12.38
C TRP A 153 7.36 -0.15 -13.78
N THR A 154 7.41 1.18 -13.85
CA THR A 154 7.47 1.95 -15.11
C THR A 154 8.89 2.16 -15.58
N SER A 155 9.06 2.73 -16.79
CA SER A 155 10.39 3.05 -17.33
C SER A 155 11.16 4.07 -16.46
N LEU A 156 10.46 5.01 -15.81
CA LEU A 156 11.08 5.97 -14.90
C LEU A 156 11.60 5.31 -13.62
N HIS A 157 10.87 4.33 -13.08
CA HIS A 157 11.37 3.51 -11.96
C HIS A 157 12.63 2.73 -12.35
N GLN A 158 12.66 2.14 -13.55
CA GLN A 158 13.83 1.41 -14.05
C GLN A 158 15.05 2.31 -14.20
N ALA A 159 14.88 3.52 -14.74
CA ALA A 159 15.96 4.51 -14.82
C ALA A 159 16.49 4.91 -13.44
N ALA A 160 15.60 5.04 -12.45
CA ALA A 160 15.97 5.34 -11.07
C ALA A 160 16.69 4.18 -10.36
N LEU A 161 16.29 2.94 -10.61
CA LEU A 161 16.97 1.73 -10.11
C LEU A 161 18.37 1.57 -10.75
N GLY A 162 18.47 1.86 -12.05
CA GLY A 162 19.71 1.71 -12.84
C GLY A 162 20.73 2.84 -12.69
N ASN A 163 20.51 3.79 -11.78
CA ASN A 163 21.28 5.02 -11.61
C ASN A 163 21.54 5.79 -12.92
N SER A 164 20.47 6.10 -13.65
CA SER A 164 20.57 6.73 -14.98
C SER A 164 20.00 8.15 -14.98
N PRO A 165 20.72 9.14 -14.43
CA PRO A 165 20.22 10.52 -14.27
C PRO A 165 19.87 11.19 -15.61
N ASN A 166 20.66 10.96 -16.67
CA ASN A 166 20.36 11.49 -18.00
C ASN A 166 19.03 10.97 -18.56
N ILE A 167 18.72 9.70 -18.30
CA ILE A 167 17.45 9.08 -18.74
C ILE A 167 16.29 9.61 -17.92
N VAL A 168 16.48 9.80 -16.61
CA VAL A 168 15.48 10.45 -15.75
C VAL A 168 15.18 11.85 -16.25
N ASP A 169 16.21 12.66 -16.50
CA ASP A 169 16.07 14.00 -17.07
C ASP A 169 15.32 13.98 -18.40
N LEU A 170 15.68 13.05 -19.30
CA LEU A 170 15.03 12.89 -20.59
C LEU A 170 13.54 12.53 -20.46
N LEU A 171 13.21 11.55 -19.61
CA LEU A 171 11.83 11.10 -19.40
C LEU A 171 10.97 12.22 -18.80
N LEU A 172 11.51 13.02 -17.88
CA LEU A 172 10.78 14.11 -17.23
C LEU A 172 10.64 15.35 -18.14
N SER A 173 11.73 15.76 -18.79
CA SER A 173 11.76 16.99 -19.60
C SER A 173 11.10 16.83 -20.96
N ARG A 174 11.28 15.68 -21.64
CA ARG A 174 10.83 15.47 -23.03
C ARG A 174 9.61 14.58 -23.14
N ALA A 175 9.52 13.52 -22.34
CA ALA A 175 8.38 12.61 -22.37
C ALA A 175 7.27 13.01 -21.38
N HIS A 176 7.50 14.07 -20.60
CA HIS A 176 6.61 14.56 -19.54
C HIS A 176 6.13 13.44 -18.62
N ALA A 177 7.06 12.55 -18.25
CA ALA A 177 6.78 11.46 -17.34
C ALA A 177 6.31 12.00 -15.98
N ASP A 178 5.35 11.31 -15.38
CA ASP A 178 4.89 11.65 -14.03
C ASP A 178 5.99 11.30 -13.03
N ILE A 179 6.60 12.34 -12.45
CA ILE A 179 7.70 12.22 -11.49
C ILE A 179 7.27 11.51 -10.20
N ASP A 180 5.97 11.57 -9.87
CA ASP A 180 5.39 11.00 -8.67
C ASP A 180 4.65 9.68 -8.95
N VAL A 181 4.87 9.07 -10.12
CA VAL A 181 4.23 7.81 -10.51
C VAL A 181 4.44 6.76 -9.43
N ARG A 182 3.34 6.14 -8.98
CA ARG A 182 3.33 5.16 -7.90
C ARG A 182 3.27 3.74 -8.43
N ASN A 183 4.17 2.90 -7.94
CA ASN A 183 4.04 1.47 -8.11
C ASN A 183 2.74 1.00 -7.40
N PRO A 184 1.86 0.27 -8.11
CA PRO A 184 0.55 -0.10 -7.57
C PRO A 184 0.58 -1.12 -6.42
N PHE A 185 1.71 -1.80 -6.20
CA PHE A 185 1.83 -2.88 -5.22
C PHE A 185 2.45 -2.43 -3.90
N ASN A 186 3.38 -1.49 -3.93
CA ASN A 186 4.13 -1.04 -2.74
C ASN A 186 4.19 0.49 -2.59
N LEU A 187 3.54 1.24 -3.47
CA LEU A 187 3.54 2.71 -3.51
C LEU A 187 4.94 3.33 -3.64
N TYR A 188 5.93 2.59 -4.14
CA TYR A 188 7.23 3.17 -4.45
C TYR A 188 7.09 4.24 -5.54
N ALA A 189 7.94 5.25 -5.41
CA ALA A 189 8.12 6.31 -6.37
C ALA A 189 9.51 6.12 -7.01
N PRO A 190 9.82 6.79 -8.13
CA PRO A 190 11.18 6.80 -8.68
C PRO A 190 12.23 7.22 -7.65
N ILE A 191 11.95 8.22 -6.81
CA ILE A 191 12.89 8.67 -5.77
C ILE A 191 13.10 7.63 -4.64
N HIS A 192 12.10 6.81 -4.33
CA HIS A 192 12.26 5.68 -3.40
C HIS A 192 13.24 4.64 -3.96
N CYS A 193 13.13 4.34 -5.27
CA CYS A 193 14.03 3.40 -5.94
C CYS A 193 15.47 3.90 -5.92
N ALA A 194 15.67 5.17 -6.24
CA ALA A 194 17.00 5.78 -6.21
C ALA A 194 17.60 5.76 -4.80
N ALA A 195 16.80 6.05 -3.76
CA ALA A 195 17.23 6.00 -2.37
C ALA A 195 17.59 4.59 -1.88
N ALA A 196 16.74 3.59 -2.15
CA ALA A 196 16.99 2.21 -1.76
C ALA A 196 18.25 1.61 -2.44
N CYS A 197 18.60 2.10 -3.62
CA CYS A 197 19.80 1.69 -4.36
C CYS A 197 21.03 2.58 -4.11
N ASN A 198 20.94 3.61 -3.26
CA ASN A 198 21.99 4.60 -3.02
C ASN A 198 22.48 5.32 -4.30
N ASN A 199 21.53 5.68 -5.18
CA ASN A 199 21.79 6.32 -6.46
C ASN A 199 21.73 7.86 -6.32
N LEU A 200 22.80 8.45 -5.77
CA LEU A 200 22.87 9.87 -5.43
C LEU A 200 22.67 10.81 -6.62
N GLU A 201 23.27 10.51 -7.79
CA GLU A 201 23.11 11.36 -8.96
C GLU A 201 21.65 11.39 -9.43
N THR A 202 21.00 10.23 -9.41
CA THR A 202 19.58 10.13 -9.79
C THR A 202 18.67 10.86 -8.79
N ILE A 203 18.94 10.77 -7.48
CA ILE A 203 18.24 11.59 -6.47
C ILE A 203 18.41 13.08 -6.77
N THR A 204 19.64 13.51 -7.09
CA THR A 204 19.93 14.91 -7.38
C THR A 204 19.16 15.40 -8.61
N THR A 205 19.10 14.60 -9.66
CA THR A 205 18.30 14.92 -10.86
C THR A 205 16.80 14.95 -10.54
N LEU A 206 16.27 13.98 -9.78
CA LEU A 206 14.85 13.97 -9.39
C LEU A 206 14.49 15.20 -8.56
N ILE A 207 15.34 15.60 -7.61
CA ILE A 207 15.15 16.82 -6.82
C ILE A 207 15.18 18.07 -7.71
N ALA A 208 16.09 18.13 -8.70
CA ALA A 208 16.17 19.24 -9.64
C ALA A 208 14.90 19.40 -10.50
N HIS A 209 14.16 18.31 -10.73
CA HIS A 209 12.85 18.29 -11.39
C HIS A 209 11.66 18.44 -10.43
N ASP A 210 11.89 18.93 -9.21
CA ASP A 210 10.86 19.12 -8.18
C ASP A 210 10.14 17.82 -7.75
N SER A 211 10.86 16.70 -7.72
CA SER A 211 10.31 15.46 -7.16
C SER A 211 9.87 15.70 -5.72
N PRO A 212 8.68 15.20 -5.32
CA PRO A 212 8.30 15.18 -3.92
C PRO A 212 9.40 14.52 -3.07
N LEU A 213 9.79 15.19 -1.99
CA LEU A 213 10.92 14.77 -1.15
C LEU A 213 10.53 13.73 -0.09
N ARG A 214 9.25 13.71 0.30
CA ARG A 214 8.72 12.81 1.34
C ARG A 214 7.45 12.04 0.91
N PRO A 215 7.44 11.43 -0.28
CA PRO A 215 6.44 10.43 -0.59
C PRO A 215 6.54 9.27 0.41
N LEU A 216 5.46 8.54 0.62
CA LEU A 216 5.47 7.36 1.49
C LEU A 216 5.19 6.09 0.70
N THR A 217 5.89 5.02 1.08
CA THR A 217 5.61 3.66 0.65
C THR A 217 4.37 3.10 1.36
N ASP A 218 3.91 1.91 0.96
CA ASP A 218 2.88 1.15 1.67
C ASP A 218 3.28 0.75 3.11
N ALA A 219 4.58 0.82 3.43
CA ALA A 219 5.15 0.62 4.76
C ALA A 219 5.32 1.92 5.55
N GLY A 220 4.96 3.08 4.99
CA GLY A 220 5.09 4.39 5.63
C GLY A 220 6.52 4.93 5.66
N GLU A 221 7.40 4.45 4.78
CA GLU A 221 8.81 4.86 4.69
C GLU A 221 8.96 6.00 3.68
N THR A 222 9.75 7.01 4.02
CA THR A 222 10.16 8.07 3.08
C THR A 222 11.41 7.66 2.28
N PRO A 223 11.79 8.39 1.21
CA PRO A 223 13.06 8.16 0.54
C PRO A 223 14.25 8.28 1.49
N TYR A 224 14.20 9.21 2.45
CA TYR A 224 15.25 9.36 3.46
C TYR A 224 15.36 8.09 4.32
N ASP A 225 14.23 7.57 4.80
CA ASP A 225 14.20 6.35 5.62
C ASP A 225 14.81 5.17 4.86
N LEU A 226 14.48 5.02 3.57
CA LEU A 226 15.08 4.01 2.71
C LEU A 226 16.58 4.21 2.52
N ALA A 227 17.05 5.45 2.30
CA ALA A 227 18.48 5.72 2.19
C ALA A 227 19.24 5.32 3.47
N VAL A 228 18.73 5.69 4.64
CA VAL A 228 19.31 5.30 5.94
C VAL A 228 19.29 3.79 6.12
N LYS A 229 18.13 3.16 5.87
CA LYS A 229 17.93 1.70 5.99
C LYS A 229 18.90 0.90 5.13
N HIS A 230 19.28 1.44 3.97
CA HIS A 230 20.21 0.80 3.03
C HIS A 230 21.67 1.30 3.14
N ASN A 231 22.02 2.03 4.22
CA ASN A 231 23.36 2.60 4.46
C ASN A 231 23.84 3.58 3.37
N GLY A 232 22.91 4.26 2.70
CA GLY A 232 23.19 5.30 1.71
C GLY A 232 23.34 6.68 2.35
N ASN A 233 24.39 6.88 3.14
CA ASN A 233 24.58 8.10 3.94
C ASN A 233 24.54 9.38 3.10
N GLU A 234 25.23 9.42 1.96
CA GLU A 234 25.23 10.59 1.07
C GLU A 234 23.84 10.90 0.49
N CYS A 235 23.06 9.87 0.17
CA CYS A 235 21.68 10.03 -0.27
C CYS A 235 20.79 10.55 0.86
N ALA A 236 20.95 10.03 2.07
CA ALA A 236 20.23 10.49 3.26
C ALA A 236 20.57 11.96 3.59
N ASP A 237 21.84 12.34 3.52
CA ASP A 237 22.30 13.72 3.70
C ASP A 237 21.70 14.65 2.63
N LYS A 238 21.71 14.21 1.37
CA LYS A 238 21.11 14.98 0.26
C LYS A 238 19.61 15.18 0.45
N LEU A 239 18.88 14.13 0.85
CA LEU A 239 17.43 14.17 1.07
C LEU A 239 17.05 14.98 2.31
N SER A 240 17.85 14.92 3.38
CA SER A 240 17.62 15.70 4.60
C SER A 240 17.96 17.18 4.43
N ALA A 241 18.95 17.51 3.59
CA ALA A 241 19.30 18.89 3.24
C ALA A 241 18.31 19.52 2.24
N ALA A 242 17.64 18.71 1.43
CA ALA A 242 16.67 19.19 0.45
C ALA A 242 15.48 19.90 1.13
N ARG A 243 14.94 20.92 0.44
CA ARG A 243 13.78 21.71 0.89
C ARG A 243 12.78 21.81 -0.24
N SER A 244 11.50 21.70 0.10
CA SER A 244 10.42 21.95 -0.86
C SER A 244 10.45 23.41 -1.31
N LYS A 245 10.06 23.67 -2.56
CA LYS A 245 9.83 25.04 -3.04
C LYS A 245 8.75 25.70 -2.18
N PRO A 246 8.84 27.02 -1.91
CA PRO A 246 7.82 27.73 -1.15
C PRO A 246 6.42 27.50 -1.73
N ALA A 247 5.46 27.24 -0.85
CA ALA A 247 4.07 27.09 -1.26
C ALA A 247 3.53 28.37 -1.93
N VAL A 248 2.77 28.16 -3.00
CA VAL A 248 2.04 29.18 -3.77
C VAL A 248 0.78 29.60 -3.01
N SER A 249 0.04 28.65 -2.43
CA SER A 249 -1.16 28.95 -1.69
C SER A 249 -0.87 29.66 -0.37
N ARG A 250 -1.81 30.53 0.02
CA ARG A 250 -1.76 31.24 1.30
C ARG A 250 -2.95 30.85 2.13
N ARG A 251 -2.74 30.59 3.42
CA ARG A 251 -3.81 30.19 4.35
C ARG A 251 -5.05 31.10 4.29
N SER A 252 -4.87 32.41 4.15
CA SER A 252 -5.95 33.39 4.02
C SER A 252 -6.86 33.22 2.80
N SER A 253 -6.40 32.47 1.78
CA SER A 253 -7.19 32.24 0.57
C SER A 253 -8.21 31.11 0.72
N TYR A 254 -7.97 30.12 1.59
CA TYR A 254 -8.76 28.89 1.66
C TYR A 254 -9.19 28.46 3.07
N TYR A 255 -8.56 28.96 4.13
CA TYR A 255 -8.77 28.49 5.51
C TYR A 255 -9.91 29.23 6.21
N HIS A 256 -10.86 28.49 6.77
CA HIS A 256 -12.09 29.01 7.37
C HIS A 256 -12.22 28.73 8.88
N GLY A 257 -11.14 28.27 9.53
CA GLY A 257 -11.20 27.93 10.96
C GLY A 257 -12.19 26.82 11.25
N SER A 258 -12.87 26.90 12.39
CA SER A 258 -13.92 25.96 12.79
C SER A 258 -15.27 26.37 12.19
N LEU A 259 -15.88 25.47 11.40
CA LEU A 259 -17.20 25.69 10.80
C LEU A 259 -18.23 24.73 11.40
N THR A 260 -19.40 25.26 11.73
CA THR A 260 -20.56 24.46 12.15
C THR A 260 -21.25 23.81 10.95
N ASN A 261 -22.04 22.75 11.20
CA ASN A 261 -22.84 22.10 10.15
C ASN A 261 -23.77 23.06 9.41
N ASN A 262 -24.31 24.07 10.09
CA ASN A 262 -25.19 25.06 9.48
C ASN A 262 -24.42 26.01 8.54
N GLN A 263 -23.23 26.47 8.95
CA GLN A 263 -22.35 27.27 8.10
C GLN A 263 -21.88 26.49 6.87
N MET A 264 -21.54 25.20 7.03
CA MET A 264 -21.18 24.33 5.89
C MET A 264 -22.34 24.16 4.90
N ARG A 265 -23.58 23.98 5.39
CA ARG A 265 -24.77 23.93 4.52
C ARG A 265 -25.03 25.25 3.81
N ALA A 266 -24.83 26.39 4.47
CA ALA A 266 -24.96 27.70 3.86
C ALA A 266 -23.94 27.89 2.72
N LEU A 267 -22.67 27.53 2.96
CA LEU A 267 -21.63 27.55 1.93
C LEU A 267 -21.95 26.64 0.74
N LEU A 268 -22.41 25.40 0.99
CA LEU A 268 -22.86 24.52 -0.08
C LEU A 268 -24.01 25.15 -0.88
N ASN A 269 -25.04 25.69 -0.21
CA ASN A 269 -26.18 26.26 -0.92
C ASN A 269 -25.80 27.48 -1.77
N TYR A 270 -24.84 28.28 -1.31
CA TYR A 270 -24.31 29.43 -2.03
C TYR A 270 -23.47 29.01 -3.25
N PHE A 271 -22.56 28.05 -3.07
CA PHE A 271 -21.61 27.63 -4.11
C PHE A 271 -22.01 26.38 -4.88
N LYS A 272 -23.22 25.82 -4.69
CA LYS A 272 -23.67 24.55 -5.31
C LYS A 272 -23.59 24.48 -6.83
N LYS A 273 -23.52 25.62 -7.51
CA LYS A 273 -23.38 25.71 -8.98
C LYS A 273 -21.91 25.73 -9.45
N HIS A 274 -20.96 25.72 -8.52
CA HIS A 274 -19.53 25.88 -8.77
C HIS A 274 -18.75 24.63 -8.35
N ASP A 275 -18.79 23.61 -9.20
CA ASP A 275 -18.00 22.39 -9.01
C ASP A 275 -16.49 22.70 -8.96
N GLY A 276 -15.80 22.07 -8.01
CA GLY A 276 -14.36 22.24 -7.76
C GLY A 276 -14.02 23.38 -6.79
N PHE A 277 -15.02 24.07 -6.22
CA PHE A 277 -14.75 25.00 -5.13
C PHE A 277 -14.40 24.25 -3.86
N PHE A 278 -13.37 24.71 -3.14
CA PHE A 278 -12.97 24.07 -1.89
C PHE A 278 -12.65 25.08 -0.79
N PHE A 279 -12.69 24.59 0.44
CA PHE A 279 -12.21 25.29 1.62
C PHE A 279 -11.59 24.32 2.63
N VAL A 280 -10.66 24.81 3.43
CA VAL A 280 -10.04 24.04 4.52
C VAL A 280 -10.58 24.54 5.84
N ARG A 281 -10.94 23.60 6.71
CA ARG A 281 -11.45 23.87 8.06
C ARG A 281 -10.68 23.08 9.09
N GLN A 282 -10.71 23.53 10.33
CA GLN A 282 -10.23 22.75 11.46
C GLN A 282 -11.15 21.54 11.66
N SER A 283 -10.57 20.39 11.98
CA SER A 283 -11.31 19.18 12.30
C SER A 283 -12.06 19.34 13.61
N ALA A 284 -13.35 19.00 13.61
CA ALA A 284 -14.17 19.03 14.82
C ALA A 284 -13.91 17.84 15.74
N SER A 285 -13.28 16.77 15.23
CA SER A 285 -13.14 15.48 15.91
C SER A 285 -11.73 15.21 16.46
N VAL A 286 -10.70 15.93 15.99
CA VAL A 286 -9.30 15.74 16.41
C VAL A 286 -8.63 17.11 16.50
N GLN A 287 -8.06 17.42 17.66
CA GLN A 287 -7.32 18.66 17.90
C GLN A 287 -6.10 18.72 16.95
N ASP A 288 -5.92 19.85 16.27
CA ASP A 288 -4.87 20.16 15.27
C ASP A 288 -4.94 19.50 13.89
N ASP A 289 -5.92 18.62 13.62
CA ASP A 289 -6.17 18.11 12.27
C ASP A 289 -7.04 19.08 11.46
N TYR A 290 -6.97 18.95 10.13
CA TYR A 290 -7.72 19.76 9.18
C TYR A 290 -8.57 18.86 8.28
N ALA A 291 -9.57 19.45 7.64
CA ALA A 291 -10.32 18.81 6.57
C ALA A 291 -10.42 19.77 5.38
N ILE A 292 -10.09 19.28 4.19
CA ILE A 292 -10.45 19.95 2.95
C ILE A 292 -11.86 19.52 2.56
N SER A 293 -12.71 20.49 2.26
CA SER A 293 -14.10 20.29 1.87
C SER A 293 -14.29 20.82 0.46
N ILE A 294 -14.74 19.97 -0.45
CA ILE A 294 -14.86 20.23 -1.89
C ILE A 294 -16.33 20.16 -2.28
N ILE A 295 -16.77 21.10 -3.10
CA ILE A 295 -18.10 21.11 -3.67
C ILE A 295 -18.05 20.41 -5.03
N TRP A 296 -18.79 19.32 -5.14
CA TRP A 296 -18.84 18.49 -6.33
C TRP A 296 -20.24 17.93 -6.52
N GLN A 297 -20.84 18.16 -7.69
CA GLN A 297 -22.18 17.69 -8.07
C GLN A 297 -23.23 18.02 -7.00
N ASN A 298 -23.21 19.27 -6.51
CA ASN A 298 -24.12 19.76 -5.47
C ASN A 298 -24.01 18.97 -4.13
N ARG A 299 -22.84 18.39 -3.83
CA ARG A 299 -22.51 17.74 -2.56
C ARG A 299 -21.18 18.25 -2.02
N LEU A 300 -21.00 18.12 -0.71
CA LEU A 300 -19.72 18.33 -0.04
C LEU A 300 -19.01 16.99 0.09
N VAL A 301 -17.81 16.90 -0.47
CA VAL A 301 -16.86 15.80 -0.26
C VAL A 301 -15.77 16.31 0.69
N HIS A 302 -15.34 15.47 1.63
CA HIS A 302 -14.36 15.86 2.64
C HIS A 302 -13.18 14.88 2.63
N ASP A 303 -11.96 15.41 2.50
CA ASP A 303 -10.73 14.66 2.76
C ASP A 303 -10.04 15.21 4.02
N LYS A 304 -9.46 14.31 4.80
CA LYS A 304 -8.75 14.66 6.04
C LYS A 304 -7.29 15.00 5.73
N ILE A 305 -6.79 16.01 6.43
CA ILE A 305 -5.39 16.39 6.44
C ILE A 305 -4.91 16.26 7.88
N HIS A 306 -4.00 15.33 8.08
CA HIS A 306 -3.46 15.02 9.39
C HIS A 306 -2.19 15.81 9.66
N LYS A 307 -2.06 16.31 10.89
CA LYS A 307 -0.82 16.93 11.36
C LYS A 307 -0.05 15.91 12.19
N LYS A 308 1.11 15.43 11.70
CA LYS A 308 1.94 14.44 12.40
C LYS A 308 2.76 15.08 13.52
N ASN A 309 3.35 16.23 13.26
CA ASN A 309 4.13 17.02 14.22
C ASN A 309 4.06 18.51 13.82
N SER A 310 4.84 19.38 14.47
CA SER A 310 4.83 20.82 14.20
C SER A 310 5.02 21.19 12.72
N ASN A 311 5.74 20.35 11.95
CA ASN A 311 6.23 20.68 10.60
C ASN A 311 5.90 19.61 9.54
N SER A 312 4.87 18.76 9.75
CA SER A 312 4.53 17.71 8.79
C SER A 312 3.03 17.45 8.70
N TYR A 313 2.49 17.56 7.48
CA TYR A 313 1.09 17.38 7.12
C TYR A 313 0.95 16.25 6.08
N TYR A 314 -0.15 15.50 6.09
CA TYR A 314 -0.39 14.49 5.05
C TYR A 314 -1.88 14.22 4.81
N PHE A 315 -2.18 13.71 3.61
CA PHE A 315 -3.47 13.10 3.28
C PHE A 315 -3.37 11.58 3.49
N GLU A 316 -4.49 10.94 3.85
CA GLU A 316 -4.55 9.47 3.90
C GLU A 316 -4.37 8.85 2.50
N ASN A 317 -4.70 9.58 1.43
CA ASN A 317 -4.48 9.17 0.05
C ASN A 317 -4.37 10.40 -0.88
N PRO A 318 -3.28 10.59 -1.65
CA PRO A 318 -2.05 9.79 -1.64
C PRO A 318 -1.21 10.06 -0.38
N LEU A 319 -0.50 9.02 0.08
CA LEU A 319 0.35 9.09 1.27
C LEU A 319 1.62 9.92 0.98
N HIS A 320 1.59 11.19 1.36
CA HIS A 320 2.69 12.16 1.22
C HIS A 320 2.84 13.00 2.48
N TYR A 321 4.08 13.17 2.97
CA TYR A 321 4.36 14.21 3.95
C TYR A 321 4.71 15.54 3.28
N HIS A 322 4.12 16.62 3.80
CA HIS A 322 4.30 17.99 3.33
C HIS A 322 4.81 18.88 4.47
N ASP A 323 5.71 19.81 4.16
CA ASP A 323 6.35 20.70 5.13
C ASP A 323 5.38 21.68 5.82
N SER A 324 4.29 22.05 5.14
CA SER A 324 3.25 22.91 5.70
C SER A 324 1.87 22.58 5.14
N LEU A 325 0.82 23.15 5.74
CA LEU A 325 -0.55 23.00 5.24
C LEU A 325 -0.67 23.55 3.80
N GLU A 326 -0.01 24.67 3.51
CA GLU A 326 0.01 25.29 2.18
C GLU A 326 0.63 24.36 1.13
N HIS A 327 1.74 23.67 1.45
CA HIS A 327 2.34 22.67 0.56
C HIS A 327 1.39 21.49 0.30
N ALA A 328 0.67 21.04 1.34
CA ALA A 328 -0.33 20.00 1.20
C ALA A 328 -1.48 20.45 0.26
N ILE A 329 -1.98 21.67 0.42
CA ILE A 329 -3.02 22.22 -0.45
C ILE A 329 -2.53 22.41 -1.89
N ASP A 330 -1.30 22.88 -2.11
CA ASP A 330 -0.73 23.02 -3.45
C ASP A 330 -0.58 21.67 -4.15
N TYR A 331 -0.10 20.67 -3.43
CA TYR A 331 0.00 19.30 -3.93
C TYR A 331 -1.40 18.75 -4.29
N PHE A 332 -2.38 18.90 -3.40
CA PHE A 332 -3.75 18.49 -3.63
C PHE A 332 -4.37 19.16 -4.86
N MET A 333 -4.20 20.48 -5.01
CA MET A 333 -4.66 21.22 -6.19
C MET A 333 -3.98 20.75 -7.48
N LYS A 334 -2.69 20.41 -7.44
CA LYS A 334 -1.96 19.88 -8.61
C LYS A 334 -2.47 18.50 -9.01
N ALA A 335 -2.71 17.61 -8.05
CA ALA A 335 -3.23 16.27 -8.30
C ALA A 335 -4.64 16.30 -8.93
N TYR A 336 -5.52 17.21 -8.47
CA TYR A 336 -6.90 17.32 -8.96
C TYR A 336 -7.06 18.01 -10.33
N LYS A 337 -6.08 18.83 -10.76
CA LYS A 337 -6.07 19.44 -12.11
C LYS A 337 -6.09 18.41 -13.24
N GLY A 338 -5.66 17.18 -12.98
CA GLY A 338 -5.63 16.08 -13.96
C GLY A 338 -6.95 15.32 -14.10
N VAL A 339 -7.94 15.53 -13.22
CA VAL A 339 -9.15 14.69 -13.12
C VAL A 339 -10.44 15.49 -13.37
N VAL A 340 -10.47 16.79 -13.04
CA VAL A 340 -11.66 17.66 -13.05
C VAL A 340 -11.26 19.14 -13.32
N LYS A 341 -12.24 20.04 -13.59
CA LYS A 341 -12.06 21.51 -13.58
C LYS A 341 -11.15 21.97 -12.41
N PRO A 342 -10.27 22.96 -12.62
CA PRO A 342 -9.30 23.39 -11.60
C PRO A 342 -9.96 23.78 -10.28
N LEU A 343 -9.46 23.22 -9.18
CA LEU A 343 -9.93 23.57 -7.85
C LEU A 343 -9.70 25.07 -7.57
N SER A 344 -10.72 25.73 -7.03
CA SER A 344 -10.67 27.17 -6.71
C SER A 344 -11.01 27.40 -5.23
N PRO A 345 -10.20 28.17 -4.49
CA PRO A 345 -10.46 28.38 -3.08
C PRO A 345 -11.65 29.34 -2.87
N ALA A 346 -12.57 28.98 -1.97
CA ALA A 346 -13.62 29.89 -1.51
C ALA A 346 -13.00 30.97 -0.60
N LYS A 347 -13.16 32.26 -0.93
CA LYS A 347 -12.52 33.34 -0.14
C LYS A 347 -13.25 33.59 1.18
N VAL A 348 -12.46 33.88 2.22
CA VAL A 348 -12.91 34.11 3.62
C VAL A 348 -13.89 35.28 3.79
N ALA A 349 -13.89 36.27 2.87
CA ALA A 349 -14.78 37.44 2.95
C ALA A 349 -16.28 37.08 3.05
N TYR A 350 -16.68 35.90 2.57
CA TYR A 350 -18.07 35.46 2.58
C TYR A 350 -18.52 34.80 3.90
N ALA A 351 -17.61 34.40 4.78
CA ALA A 351 -17.96 33.68 6.01
C ALA A 351 -18.35 34.60 7.18
N VAL A 352 -17.94 35.88 7.14
CA VAL A 352 -18.20 36.85 8.20
C VAL A 352 -19.59 37.49 8.08
N GLU A 353 -20.22 37.48 6.90
CA GLU A 353 -21.52 38.15 6.66
C GLU A 353 -22.75 37.24 6.78
N ILE A 354 -22.59 35.93 7.02
CA ILE A 354 -23.75 35.00 7.08
C ILE A 354 -24.33 35.02 8.50
N SER A 355 -24.98 36.13 8.84
CA SER A 355 -26.03 36.18 9.86
C SER A 355 -27.38 35.83 9.22
N PRO A 356 -28.40 35.35 9.97
CA PRO A 356 -29.67 34.90 9.39
C PRO A 356 -30.53 36.00 8.74
N SER A 357 -30.08 37.25 8.73
CA SER A 357 -30.91 38.41 8.39
C SER A 357 -30.19 39.41 7.50
N THR A 358 -29.78 39.01 6.29
CA THR A 358 -29.63 40.00 5.19
C THR A 358 -29.81 39.32 3.84
N SER A 359 -31.07 39.20 3.42
CA SER A 359 -31.39 39.20 2.00
C SER A 359 -31.39 40.66 1.55
N GLN A 360 -30.75 40.90 0.41
CA GLN A 360 -30.73 42.13 -0.40
C GLN A 360 -29.51 43.06 -0.25
N ARG A 361 -28.96 43.34 -1.44
CA ARG A 361 -27.93 44.30 -1.84
C ARG A 361 -26.47 43.87 -1.63
N LEU A 362 -25.86 43.43 -2.73
CA LEU A 362 -24.77 44.16 -3.39
C LEU A 362 -24.57 43.60 -4.81
N PHE A 363 -25.12 44.31 -5.80
CA PHE A 363 -24.75 44.24 -7.21
C PHE A 363 -23.96 45.51 -7.55
N LEU A 364 -23.03 45.39 -8.51
CA LEU A 364 -22.17 46.40 -9.15
C LEU A 364 -20.84 46.63 -8.38
N SER A 365 -19.66 46.42 -8.97
CA SER A 365 -19.23 46.92 -10.26
C SER A 365 -18.49 45.91 -11.15
N SER A 366 -19.00 45.81 -12.38
CA SER A 366 -18.30 45.36 -13.57
C SER A 366 -17.37 46.48 -14.09
N SER A 367 -16.12 46.13 -14.37
CA SER A 367 -15.26 46.92 -15.26
C SER A 367 -14.75 46.03 -16.39
N ASN A 368 -15.52 46.04 -17.48
CA ASN A 368 -15.06 45.67 -18.81
C ASN A 368 -13.87 46.55 -19.21
N ARG A 369 -12.77 45.94 -19.63
CA ARG A 369 -11.91 46.50 -20.69
C ARG A 369 -11.49 45.38 -21.63
N SER A 370 -12.16 45.36 -22.78
CA SER A 370 -11.57 44.94 -24.05
C SER A 370 -10.40 45.87 -24.42
N PHE A 371 -9.39 45.36 -25.12
CA PHE A 371 -8.69 45.94 -26.30
C PHE A 371 -7.44 45.08 -26.53
N LYS A 372 -7.39 44.29 -27.61
CA LYS A 372 -6.90 44.56 -28.98
C LYS A 372 -5.51 43.95 -29.24
N SER A 373 -5.46 43.28 -30.39
CA SER A 373 -4.31 42.74 -31.12
C SER A 373 -3.20 43.76 -31.37
N SER A 374 -1.94 43.30 -31.38
CA SER A 374 -0.84 43.81 -32.22
C SER A 374 0.27 42.76 -32.26
N ASN A 375 0.38 42.00 -33.37
CA ASN A 375 1.54 42.02 -34.27
C ASN A 375 2.49 43.21 -34.08
N GLN A 376 3.78 42.95 -33.85
CA GLN A 376 4.84 43.16 -34.86
C GLN A 376 6.27 42.99 -34.31
N PHE A 377 7.09 42.35 -35.16
CA PHE A 377 8.53 42.51 -35.42
C PHE A 377 9.57 42.30 -34.32
N LEU A 378 10.49 41.36 -34.60
CA LEU A 378 11.94 41.56 -34.63
C LEU A 378 12.60 40.38 -35.38
N HIS A 379 13.11 40.64 -36.59
CA HIS A 379 14.06 39.77 -37.30
C HIS A 379 14.85 40.61 -38.31
N ASP A 380 16.15 40.72 -38.08
CA ASP A 380 17.29 40.80 -39.02
C ASP A 380 18.54 41.11 -38.15
N SER A 381 19.76 40.64 -38.38
CA SER A 381 20.37 39.96 -39.53
C SER A 381 21.79 39.48 -39.15
N SER A 382 22.21 38.36 -39.77
CA SER A 382 23.54 38.03 -40.34
C SER A 382 24.85 37.94 -39.52
N ASN A 383 25.47 36.74 -39.68
CA ASN A 383 26.87 36.41 -40.02
C ASN A 383 28.05 36.68 -39.06
N SER A 384 28.75 35.59 -38.69
CA SER A 384 30.06 35.25 -39.31
C SER A 384 30.61 33.87 -38.88
N ASP A 385 31.11 33.14 -39.88
CA ASP A 385 31.92 31.92 -39.79
C ASP A 385 33.29 32.16 -39.15
N VAL A 386 33.83 31.17 -38.42
CA VAL A 386 35.27 30.81 -38.46
C VAL A 386 35.45 29.30 -38.24
N THR A 387 36.09 28.68 -39.22
CA THR A 387 36.59 27.30 -39.30
C THR A 387 37.85 27.05 -38.47
N GLY A 388 38.07 25.82 -37.99
CA GLY A 388 39.37 25.38 -37.46
C GLY A 388 39.44 23.90 -37.06
N THR A 389 39.91 23.06 -37.98
CA THR A 389 40.50 21.71 -37.81
C THR A 389 41.69 21.75 -36.84
N SER A 390 42.16 20.71 -36.11
CA SER A 390 42.55 19.35 -36.52
C SER A 390 43.07 18.54 -35.29
N ASP A 391 42.91 17.21 -35.38
CA ASP A 391 43.81 16.12 -34.92
C ASP A 391 44.28 15.97 -33.46
N ALA A 392 43.93 14.83 -32.83
CA ALA A 392 44.85 13.70 -32.57
C ALA A 392 44.23 12.63 -31.63
N HIS A 393 44.11 11.40 -32.13
CA HIS A 393 44.12 10.15 -31.37
C HIS A 393 45.60 9.74 -31.10
N PRO A 394 45.95 8.79 -30.18
CA PRO A 394 45.21 7.54 -29.95
C PRO A 394 45.32 6.81 -28.58
N PHE A 395 44.50 5.74 -28.43
CA PHE A 395 44.73 4.43 -27.75
C PHE A 395 45.13 4.40 -26.25
N ASN A 396 44.69 3.51 -25.35
CA ASN A 396 43.98 2.22 -25.42
C ASN A 396 43.57 1.73 -24.00
N LYS A 397 42.71 0.69 -23.98
CA LYS A 397 42.51 -0.36 -22.95
C LYS A 397 41.72 -0.04 -21.67
N GLY A 398 40.49 -0.55 -21.63
CA GLY A 398 39.72 -0.73 -20.40
C GLY A 398 38.34 -1.38 -20.56
N ARG A 399 38.15 -2.29 -21.53
CA ARG A 399 36.85 -2.96 -21.77
C ARG A 399 37.03 -4.48 -21.70
N SER A 400 37.07 -5.04 -20.49
CA SER A 400 36.73 -6.47 -20.31
C SER A 400 36.33 -6.90 -18.89
N GLN A 401 36.18 -5.99 -17.91
CA GLN A 401 35.78 -6.39 -16.54
C GLN A 401 34.36 -5.96 -16.12
N ASN A 402 33.69 -5.08 -16.88
CA ASN A 402 32.38 -4.53 -16.49
C ASN A 402 31.15 -5.36 -16.88
N VAL A 403 31.31 -6.47 -17.61
CA VAL A 403 30.17 -7.35 -17.98
C VAL A 403 29.92 -8.41 -16.90
N HIS A 404 30.98 -8.91 -16.26
CA HIS A 404 30.87 -9.93 -15.20
C HIS A 404 30.35 -9.35 -13.87
N ASN A 405 30.66 -8.09 -13.55
CA ASN A 405 30.12 -7.42 -12.34
C ASN A 405 28.64 -7.02 -12.46
N LYS A 406 28.10 -6.84 -13.67
CA LYS A 406 26.68 -6.53 -13.89
C LYS A 406 25.77 -7.77 -13.91
N GLN A 407 26.28 -8.93 -14.35
CA GLN A 407 25.56 -10.21 -14.16
C GLN A 407 25.55 -10.66 -12.69
N LYS A 408 26.60 -10.31 -11.91
CA LYS A 408 26.57 -10.46 -10.45
C LYS A 408 25.51 -9.56 -9.79
N MET A 409 25.20 -8.41 -10.38
CA MET A 409 24.17 -7.47 -9.90
C MET A 409 22.73 -8.04 -10.01
N LEU A 410 22.44 -8.92 -10.99
CA LEU A 410 21.18 -9.68 -11.04
C LEU A 410 21.05 -10.66 -9.85
N SER A 411 22.18 -11.17 -9.33
CA SER A 411 22.21 -11.92 -8.06
C SER A 411 22.21 -11.01 -6.82
N THR A 412 22.71 -9.77 -6.95
CA THR A 412 22.71 -8.76 -5.87
C THR A 412 21.35 -8.13 -5.63
N ILE A 413 20.48 -8.04 -6.64
CA ILE A 413 19.05 -7.69 -6.46
C ILE A 413 18.32 -8.78 -5.64
N GLY A 414 18.79 -10.03 -5.74
CA GLY A 414 18.43 -11.11 -4.81
C GLY A 414 19.13 -11.06 -3.44
N ASN A 415 20.21 -10.29 -3.27
CA ASN A 415 20.94 -10.13 -2.00
C ASN A 415 20.59 -8.84 -1.24
N LEU A 416 19.93 -7.85 -1.86
CA LEU A 416 19.30 -6.73 -1.13
C LEU A 416 18.18 -7.21 -0.18
N SER A 417 17.74 -8.46 -0.35
CA SER A 417 16.84 -9.18 0.56
C SER A 417 17.48 -9.64 1.86
N ARG A 418 18.77 -9.99 1.82
CA ARG A 418 19.39 -10.86 2.83
C ARG A 418 20.07 -10.15 3.99
N LYS A 419 20.01 -8.82 4.08
CA LYS A 419 20.56 -8.05 5.21
C LYS A 419 19.51 -7.44 6.15
N PHE A 420 18.26 -7.90 6.08
CA PHE A 420 17.14 -7.30 6.82
C PHE A 420 16.78 -7.92 8.17
N HIS A 421 17.66 -8.71 8.78
CA HIS A 421 17.22 -9.60 9.85
C HIS A 421 17.93 -9.47 11.21
N ASP A 422 18.42 -8.28 11.58
CA ASP A 422 18.85 -8.01 12.95
C ASP A 422 18.56 -6.55 13.32
N PHE A 423 17.40 -6.25 13.91
CA PHE A 423 17.22 -5.17 14.92
C PHE A 423 15.87 -5.34 15.62
N ILE A 424 15.94 -5.62 16.93
CA ILE A 424 14.82 -5.93 17.82
C ILE A 424 14.12 -4.63 18.22
N TYR A 425 12.83 -4.48 17.91
CA TYR A 425 11.96 -3.47 18.52
C TYR A 425 11.29 -4.09 19.78
N ILE A 426 11.40 -3.40 20.91
CA ILE A 426 10.95 -3.90 22.22
C ILE A 426 9.62 -3.24 22.58
N CYS A 427 8.56 -4.03 22.79
CA CYS A 427 7.36 -3.61 23.52
C CYS A 427 7.69 -3.52 25.03
N LEU A 428 7.44 -2.36 25.65
CA LEU A 428 7.80 -2.13 27.05
C LEU A 428 6.59 -2.26 27.99
N PHE A 429 6.71 -3.19 28.93
CA PHE A 429 5.75 -3.42 30.00
C PHE A 429 6.19 -2.61 31.23
N TYR A 430 5.38 -1.63 31.65
CA TYR A 430 5.67 -0.76 32.79
C TYR A 430 5.19 -1.41 34.10
N PHE A 431 6.09 -1.61 35.06
CA PHE A 431 5.78 -2.03 36.42
C PHE A 431 5.96 -0.84 37.37
N SER A 432 4.88 -0.36 37.98
CA SER A 432 4.99 0.54 39.12
C SER A 432 5.46 -0.25 40.35
N LEU A 433 6.65 0.12 40.81
CA LEU A 433 7.26 -0.12 42.13
C LEU A 433 7.65 -1.56 42.54
N GLU A 434 8.95 -1.64 42.88
CA GLU A 434 9.67 -2.55 43.79
C GLU A 434 10.42 -3.80 43.28
N LYS A 435 11.50 -4.05 44.04
CA LYS A 435 12.79 -4.65 43.66
C LYS A 435 12.75 -6.18 43.57
N ARG A 436 13.49 -6.69 42.57
CA ARG A 436 13.93 -8.10 42.36
C ARG A 436 12.82 -9.10 42.06
N LEU A 437 12.77 -9.58 40.82
CA LEU A 437 12.03 -10.78 40.43
C LEU A 437 12.99 -11.73 39.68
N VAL A 438 13.20 -12.91 40.27
CA VAL A 438 13.88 -14.06 39.68
C VAL A 438 12.83 -15.16 39.58
N ASP A 439 12.60 -15.70 38.38
CA ASP A 439 11.80 -16.92 38.17
C ASP A 439 12.70 -18.14 38.45
N PRO A 440 12.29 -19.07 39.33
CA PRO A 440 13.11 -20.23 39.69
C PRO A 440 13.24 -21.30 38.60
N LEU A 441 12.52 -21.24 37.47
CA LEU A 441 12.51 -22.33 36.48
C LEU A 441 13.30 -22.06 35.19
N VAL A 442 13.56 -20.79 34.83
CA VAL A 442 14.32 -20.47 33.62
C VAL A 442 15.26 -19.31 33.91
N ASN A 443 16.54 -19.63 34.05
CA ASN A 443 17.62 -18.72 34.44
C ASN A 443 17.95 -17.67 33.32
N LYS A 444 16.99 -16.85 32.88
CA LYS A 444 17.17 -15.76 31.90
C LYS A 444 16.46 -14.48 32.35
N ARG A 445 17.20 -13.37 32.35
CA ARG A 445 16.76 -12.05 32.84
C ARG A 445 15.75 -11.39 31.88
N VAL A 446 14.60 -10.97 32.42
CA VAL A 446 13.71 -9.98 31.79
C VAL A 446 14.38 -8.61 31.91
N VAL A 447 14.41 -7.83 30.82
CA VAL A 447 14.99 -6.48 30.84
C VAL A 447 14.02 -5.58 31.59
N ILE A 448 14.41 -5.15 32.79
CA ILE A 448 13.66 -4.18 33.59
C ILE A 448 14.08 -2.79 33.12
N ILE A 449 13.12 -2.01 32.64
CA ILE A 449 13.36 -0.64 32.20
C ILE A 449 12.99 0.30 33.34
N ARG A 450 13.88 1.25 33.65
CA ARG A 450 13.63 2.25 34.69
C ARG A 450 12.58 3.24 34.21
N GLU A 451 11.71 3.67 35.12
CA GLU A 451 10.66 4.66 34.85
C GLU A 451 11.21 5.95 34.23
N GLU A 452 12.39 6.38 34.68
CA GLU A 452 13.11 7.55 34.16
C GLU A 452 13.46 7.46 32.66
N GLN A 453 13.46 6.25 32.09
CA GLN A 453 13.76 6.00 30.68
C GLN A 453 12.51 6.00 29.80
N ILE A 454 11.31 6.14 30.37
CA ILE A 454 10.05 6.02 29.65
C ILE A 454 9.23 7.30 29.84
N THR A 455 8.73 7.86 28.74
CA THR A 455 7.77 8.98 28.77
C THR A 455 6.42 8.50 28.23
N PHE A 456 5.35 8.70 29.01
CA PHE A 456 3.98 8.39 28.59
C PHE A 456 3.43 9.50 27.71
N GLY A 457 2.80 9.09 26.61
CA GLY A 457 2.06 9.94 25.68
C GLY A 457 0.56 9.63 25.70
N LYS A 458 -0.09 9.79 24.55
CA LYS A 458 -1.54 9.64 24.40
C LYS A 458 -2.00 8.20 24.68
N LEU A 459 -3.16 8.04 25.33
CA LEU A 459 -3.87 6.75 25.41
C LEU A 459 -4.26 6.27 24.00
N LEU A 460 -3.77 5.10 23.61
CA LEU A 460 -4.05 4.46 22.32
C LEU A 460 -5.26 3.52 22.39
N GLY A 461 -5.44 2.85 23.53
CA GLY A 461 -6.55 1.94 23.73
C GLY A 461 -6.63 1.45 25.17
N GLU A 462 -7.80 0.92 25.54
CA GLU A 462 -8.02 0.30 26.84
C GLU A 462 -8.64 -1.07 26.62
N GLY A 463 -8.02 -2.11 27.19
CA GLY A 463 -8.48 -3.48 27.14
C GLY A 463 -8.78 -4.04 28.52
N ASN A 464 -9.09 -5.33 28.57
CA ASN A 464 -9.41 -6.03 29.83
C ASN A 464 -8.23 -6.03 30.80
N PHE A 465 -7.00 -6.12 30.29
CA PHE A 465 -5.78 -6.24 31.10
C PHE A 465 -5.14 -4.89 31.48
N GLY A 466 -5.53 -3.77 30.85
CA GLY A 466 -4.84 -2.50 31.06
C GLY A 466 -5.10 -1.44 30.00
N LYS A 467 -4.43 -0.30 30.17
CA LYS A 467 -4.42 0.82 29.24
C LYS A 467 -3.13 0.79 28.42
N VAL A 468 -3.23 0.97 27.11
CA VAL A 468 -2.08 1.07 26.20
C VAL A 468 -1.88 2.53 25.85
N PHE A 469 -0.69 3.05 26.12
CA PHE A 469 -0.28 4.41 25.81
C PHE A 469 0.76 4.40 24.70
N ALA A 470 0.75 5.42 23.83
CA ALA A 470 1.93 5.77 23.07
C ALA A 470 2.97 6.29 24.06
N GLY A 471 4.25 6.09 23.79
CA GLY A 471 5.29 6.67 24.60
C GLY A 471 6.63 6.64 23.92
N GLU A 472 7.64 7.11 24.63
CA GLU A 472 9.01 7.19 24.16
C GLU A 472 9.93 6.48 25.16
N TYR A 473 10.82 5.64 24.64
CA TYR A 473 11.86 4.98 25.42
C TYR A 473 13.21 5.57 25.10
N ARG A 474 13.96 5.98 26.13
CA ARG A 474 15.33 6.49 26.03
C ARG A 474 16.33 5.38 26.33
N GLU A 475 17.04 4.95 25.29
CA GLU A 475 18.15 4.00 25.41
C GLU A 475 19.31 4.61 26.21
N GLU A 476 20.16 3.75 26.78
CA GLU A 476 21.36 4.18 27.54
C GLU A 476 22.36 4.99 26.69
N HIS A 477 22.33 4.84 25.37
CA HIS A 477 23.17 5.58 24.42
C HIS A 477 22.52 6.90 23.92
N GLY A 478 21.40 7.34 24.51
CA GLY A 478 20.77 8.63 24.23
C GLY A 478 19.81 8.67 23.05
N ARG A 479 19.57 7.53 22.37
CA ARG A 479 18.54 7.42 21.32
C ARG A 479 17.15 7.30 21.94
N THR A 480 16.18 7.98 21.35
CA THR A 480 14.76 7.90 21.75
C THR A 480 13.98 7.09 20.72
N VAL A 481 13.23 6.09 21.18
CA VAL A 481 12.48 5.15 20.34
C VAL A 481 10.99 5.25 20.69
N PRO A 482 10.08 5.40 19.71
CA PRO A 482 8.64 5.36 19.97
C PRO A 482 8.21 3.94 20.35
N VAL A 483 7.43 3.81 21.43
CA VAL A 483 6.99 2.53 21.99
C VAL A 483 5.50 2.54 22.34
N ALA A 484 4.88 1.36 22.35
CA ALA A 484 3.58 1.15 22.98
C ALA A 484 3.81 0.68 24.42
N ILE A 485 3.22 1.38 25.39
CA ILE A 485 3.34 1.07 26.81
C ILE A 485 2.02 0.50 27.30
N LYS A 486 1.98 -0.80 27.62
CA LYS A 486 0.82 -1.44 28.27
C LYS A 486 0.96 -1.26 29.78
N ALA A 487 0.06 -0.49 30.38
CA ALA A 487 0.02 -0.22 31.82
C ALA A 487 -1.19 -0.92 32.47
N LEU A 488 -0.96 -1.62 33.56
CA LEU A 488 -2.02 -2.32 34.31
C LEU A 488 -2.98 -1.34 34.99
N LYS A 489 -4.23 -1.76 35.18
CA LYS A 489 -5.18 -1.05 36.05
C LYS A 489 -4.75 -1.21 37.51
N ALA A 490 -4.81 -0.13 38.30
CA ALA A 490 -4.33 -0.09 39.68
C ALA A 490 -5.05 -1.08 40.64
N THR A 491 -6.18 -1.65 40.21
CA THR A 491 -7.05 -2.54 41.00
C THR A 491 -6.82 -4.05 40.74
N MET A 492 -5.77 -4.42 40.02
CA MET A 492 -5.57 -5.81 39.53
C MET A 492 -4.71 -6.67 40.48
N ASP A 493 -5.16 -7.89 40.76
CA ASP A 493 -4.52 -8.92 41.60
C ASP A 493 -3.19 -9.45 41.02
N GLY A 494 -2.39 -10.13 41.84
CA GLY A 494 -1.12 -10.78 41.48
C GLY A 494 -1.23 -11.80 40.34
N SER A 495 -2.39 -12.45 40.15
CA SER A 495 -2.64 -13.37 39.03
C SER A 495 -2.55 -12.69 37.66
N VAL A 496 -3.12 -11.48 37.50
CA VAL A 496 -3.08 -10.69 36.26
C VAL A 496 -1.67 -10.18 35.96
N ARG A 497 -0.90 -9.86 37.00
CA ARG A 497 0.51 -9.47 36.88
C ARG A 497 1.37 -10.61 36.31
N GLU A 498 1.09 -11.85 36.69
CA GLU A 498 1.77 -13.03 36.14
C GLU A 498 1.38 -13.34 34.70
N GLU A 499 0.13 -13.08 34.30
CA GLU A 499 -0.30 -13.21 32.89
C GLU A 499 0.39 -12.19 31.98
N MET A 500 0.52 -10.94 32.44
CA MET A 500 1.27 -9.90 31.70
C MET A 500 2.76 -10.25 31.56
N LYS A 501 3.41 -10.81 32.60
CA LYS A 501 4.80 -11.28 32.51
C LYS A 501 4.95 -12.39 31.48
N LYS A 502 3.98 -13.31 31.42
CA LYS A 502 3.95 -14.39 30.41
C LYS A 502 3.78 -13.84 29.01
N GLU A 503 2.87 -12.87 28.80
CA GLU A 503 2.72 -12.17 27.52
C GLU A 503 4.04 -11.53 27.07
N ALA A 504 4.72 -10.82 27.98
CA ALA A 504 6.00 -10.20 27.70
C ALA A 504 7.10 -11.21 27.32
N PHE A 505 7.11 -12.37 28.00
CA PHE A 505 8.04 -13.46 27.69
C PHE A 505 7.77 -14.07 26.31
N VAL A 506 6.51 -14.36 25.99
CA VAL A 506 6.10 -14.88 24.68
C VAL A 506 6.50 -13.89 23.58
N MET A 507 6.22 -12.60 23.76
CA MET A 507 6.58 -11.56 22.79
C MET A 507 8.09 -11.43 22.57
N LYS A 508 8.91 -11.71 23.59
CA LYS A 508 10.38 -11.71 23.45
C LYS A 508 10.89 -12.87 22.59
N GLU A 509 10.23 -14.02 22.64
CA GLU A 509 10.65 -15.24 21.93
C GLU A 509 10.08 -15.33 20.49
N LEU A 510 9.04 -14.56 20.18
CA LEU A 510 8.44 -14.50 18.85
C LEU A 510 9.04 -13.36 18.02
N SER A 511 9.70 -13.69 16.91
CA SER A 511 10.17 -12.73 15.90
C SER A 511 9.68 -13.13 14.51
N HIS A 512 8.72 -12.36 14.00
CA HIS A 512 8.13 -12.59 12.68
C HIS A 512 7.44 -11.31 12.16
N PRO A 513 7.48 -11.00 10.85
CA PRO A 513 6.91 -9.76 10.30
C PRO A 513 5.42 -9.53 10.62
N CYS A 514 4.63 -10.60 10.75
CA CYS A 514 3.20 -10.54 11.09
C CYS A 514 2.89 -10.61 12.59
N ILE A 515 3.89 -10.58 13.47
CA ILE A 515 3.71 -10.57 14.93
C ILE A 515 4.08 -9.18 15.43
N VAL A 516 3.24 -8.59 16.29
CA VAL A 516 3.48 -7.24 16.79
C VAL A 516 4.75 -7.19 17.66
N GLN A 517 5.62 -6.25 17.36
CA GLN A 517 6.83 -5.93 18.12
C GLN A 517 7.07 -4.41 18.24
N GLU A 518 6.27 -3.62 17.53
CA GLU A 518 6.44 -2.18 17.37
C GLU A 518 5.13 -1.45 17.67
N LEU A 519 5.22 -0.14 17.87
CA LEU A 519 4.04 0.71 18.05
C LEU A 519 3.26 0.83 16.73
N LEU A 520 2.02 0.34 16.72
CA LEU A 520 1.11 0.47 15.58
C LEU A 520 -0.03 1.45 15.90
N SER A 521 0.01 2.64 15.28
CA SER A 521 -0.90 3.74 15.59
C SER A 521 -2.25 3.69 14.86
N MET A 522 -2.43 2.79 13.88
CA MET A 522 -3.69 2.69 13.11
C MET A 522 -4.80 1.91 13.84
N GLY A 523 -4.52 1.34 15.02
CA GLY A 523 -5.49 0.62 15.82
C GLY A 523 -5.81 -0.78 15.28
N SER A 524 -6.93 -1.34 15.74
CA SER A 524 -7.32 -2.71 15.37
C SER A 524 -7.89 -2.80 13.96
N LEU A 525 -7.75 -3.98 13.34
CA LEU A 525 -8.38 -4.30 12.07
C LEU A 525 -9.90 -4.22 12.18
N LEU A 526 -10.48 -4.60 13.33
CA LEU A 526 -11.91 -4.45 13.59
C LEU A 526 -12.37 -2.98 13.53
N ASP A 527 -11.63 -2.07 14.18
CA ASP A 527 -11.92 -0.63 14.11
C ASP A 527 -11.79 -0.10 12.68
N TYR A 528 -10.74 -0.53 11.98
CA TYR A 528 -10.49 -0.14 10.60
C TYR A 528 -11.65 -0.56 9.67
N LEU A 529 -12.06 -1.83 9.75
CA LEU A 529 -13.16 -2.39 8.96
C LEU A 529 -14.48 -1.64 9.20
N LYS A 530 -14.76 -1.24 10.44
CA LYS A 530 -15.99 -0.50 10.79
C LYS A 530 -15.96 0.95 10.34
N ARG A 531 -14.80 1.61 10.38
CA ARG A 531 -14.66 3.06 10.09
C ARG A 531 -14.39 3.37 8.62
N HIS A 532 -13.82 2.43 7.88
CA HIS A 532 -13.31 2.64 6.51
C HIS A 532 -13.86 1.61 5.51
N VAL A 533 -15.17 1.33 5.58
CA VAL A 533 -15.84 0.36 4.68
C VAL A 533 -15.60 0.67 3.20
N GLU A 534 -15.52 1.94 2.83
CA GLU A 534 -15.29 2.39 1.44
C GLU A 534 -13.84 2.17 0.96
N ASN A 535 -12.86 2.18 1.88
CA ASN A 535 -11.44 1.97 1.56
C ASN A 535 -11.01 0.51 1.73
N ALA A 536 -11.77 -0.29 2.48
CA ALA A 536 -11.57 -1.72 2.69
C ALA A 536 -11.98 -2.52 1.45
N THR A 537 -11.21 -2.37 0.37
CA THR A 537 -11.45 -3.10 -0.88
C THR A 537 -11.18 -4.60 -0.69
N ARG A 538 -11.97 -5.45 -1.35
CA ARG A 538 -11.83 -6.92 -1.26
C ARG A 538 -10.45 -7.42 -1.66
N SER A 539 -9.76 -6.67 -2.52
CA SER A 539 -8.36 -6.92 -2.86
C SER A 539 -7.44 -6.92 -1.65
N LEU A 540 -7.70 -6.13 -0.60
CA LEU A 540 -6.90 -6.09 0.63
C LEU A 540 -7.15 -7.30 1.54
N PHE A 541 -8.35 -7.91 1.48
CA PHE A 541 -8.72 -9.02 2.37
C PHE A 541 -7.81 -10.22 2.17
N SER A 542 -7.46 -10.52 0.91
CA SER A 542 -6.55 -11.61 0.63
C SER A 542 -5.14 -11.33 1.17
N PHE A 543 -4.65 -10.09 1.14
CA PHE A 543 -3.37 -9.73 1.77
C PHE A 543 -3.39 -9.95 3.28
N TRP A 544 -4.45 -9.51 3.96
CA TRP A 544 -4.55 -9.70 5.42
C TRP A 544 -4.67 -11.17 5.80
N VAL A 545 -5.49 -11.93 5.08
CA VAL A 545 -5.67 -13.38 5.33
C VAL A 545 -4.37 -14.15 5.15
N ILE A 546 -3.57 -13.85 4.11
CA ILE A 546 -2.25 -14.49 3.94
C ILE A 546 -1.29 -14.12 5.07
N GLN A 547 -1.26 -12.85 5.48
CA GLN A 547 -0.42 -12.41 6.62
C GLN A 547 -0.81 -13.12 7.92
N LEU A 548 -2.11 -13.29 8.20
CA LEU A 548 -2.60 -14.05 9.35
C LEU A 548 -2.12 -15.50 9.30
N ILE A 549 -2.24 -16.16 8.15
CA ILE A 549 -1.79 -17.55 8.00
C ILE A 549 -0.28 -17.67 8.26
N HIS A 550 0.53 -16.75 7.73
CA HIS A 550 1.97 -16.80 7.94
C HIS A 550 2.37 -16.54 9.41
N GLY A 551 1.75 -15.56 10.05
CA GLY A 551 1.96 -15.30 11.48
C GLY A 551 1.57 -16.50 12.35
N MET A 552 0.41 -17.09 12.11
CA MET A 552 -0.06 -18.25 12.87
C MET A 552 0.71 -19.54 12.56
N ALA A 553 1.15 -19.76 11.32
CA ALA A 553 2.05 -20.86 10.96
C ALA A 553 3.43 -20.73 11.63
N TYR A 554 3.89 -19.50 11.87
CA TYR A 554 5.09 -19.26 12.68
C TYR A 554 4.87 -19.63 14.15
N MET A 555 3.75 -19.21 14.75
CA MET A 555 3.39 -19.56 16.13
C MET A 555 3.23 -21.07 16.32
N GLU A 556 2.54 -21.75 15.40
CA GLU A 556 2.36 -23.20 15.39
C GLU A 556 3.73 -23.93 15.39
N ARG A 557 4.67 -23.50 14.55
CA ARG A 557 6.04 -24.06 14.53
C ARG A 557 6.82 -23.81 15.81
N LYS A 558 6.57 -22.69 16.48
CA LYS A 558 7.16 -22.35 17.78
C LYS A 558 6.41 -22.99 18.96
N ARG A 559 5.39 -23.82 18.69
CA ARG A 559 4.52 -24.49 19.68
C ARG A 559 3.83 -23.51 20.63
N PHE A 560 3.42 -22.35 20.11
CA PHE A 560 2.58 -21.38 20.80
C PHE A 560 1.14 -21.43 20.28
N VAL A 561 0.18 -21.43 21.20
CA VAL A 561 -1.26 -21.32 20.90
C VAL A 561 -1.73 -19.92 21.28
N HIS A 562 -2.39 -19.22 20.35
CA HIS A 562 -2.81 -17.82 20.51
C HIS A 562 -3.99 -17.68 21.49
N ARG A 563 -5.01 -18.54 21.36
CA ARG A 563 -6.23 -18.63 22.20
C ARG A 563 -7.23 -17.48 22.07
N ASP A 564 -6.83 -16.32 21.57
CA ASP A 564 -7.73 -15.20 21.30
C ASP A 564 -7.51 -14.56 19.91
N LEU A 565 -7.46 -15.38 18.86
CA LEU A 565 -7.31 -14.86 17.50
C LEU A 565 -8.65 -14.30 17.00
N ALA A 566 -8.74 -12.97 16.91
CA ALA A 566 -9.92 -12.22 16.47
C ALA A 566 -9.52 -10.91 15.80
N ALA A 567 -10.38 -10.31 14.96
CA ALA A 567 -10.05 -9.06 14.26
C ALA A 567 -9.70 -7.87 15.19
N ARG A 568 -10.21 -7.87 16.43
CA ARG A 568 -9.85 -6.88 17.47
C ARG A 568 -8.38 -6.98 17.92
N ASN A 569 -7.80 -8.18 17.83
CA ASN A 569 -6.43 -8.48 18.25
C ASN A 569 -5.46 -8.50 17.05
N ILE A 570 -5.94 -8.07 15.88
CA ILE A 570 -5.10 -7.80 14.72
C ILE A 570 -4.92 -6.30 14.65
N LEU A 571 -3.68 -5.83 14.67
CA LEU A 571 -3.35 -4.41 14.58
C LEU A 571 -2.92 -4.04 13.16
N MET A 572 -3.34 -2.87 12.71
CA MET A 572 -3.00 -2.34 11.40
C MET A 572 -1.63 -1.64 11.45
N GLN A 573 -0.69 -2.07 10.62
CA GLN A 573 0.54 -1.32 10.35
C GLN A 573 0.36 -0.34 9.19
N SER A 574 -0.36 -0.78 8.14
CA SER A 574 -0.78 0.04 7.01
C SER A 574 -2.07 -0.54 6.42
N HIS A 575 -2.67 0.14 5.43
CA HIS A 575 -3.89 -0.35 4.76
C HIS A 575 -3.75 -1.79 4.21
N SER A 576 -2.55 -2.22 3.83
CA SER A 576 -2.28 -3.57 3.32
C SER A 576 -1.56 -4.49 4.32
N ARG A 577 -1.05 -3.96 5.45
CA ARG A 577 -0.24 -4.72 6.42
C ARG A 577 -0.84 -4.80 7.80
N ILE A 578 -0.82 -6.00 8.34
CA ILE A 578 -1.36 -6.32 9.67
C ILE A 578 -0.33 -7.04 10.54
N LYS A 579 -0.50 -6.94 11.86
CA LYS A 579 0.24 -7.71 12.84
C LYS A 579 -0.69 -8.32 13.88
N ILE A 580 -0.48 -9.58 14.18
CA ILE A 580 -1.17 -10.32 15.23
C ILE A 580 -0.64 -9.81 16.58
N SER A 581 -1.55 -9.56 17.51
CA SER A 581 -1.27 -8.94 18.81
C SER A 581 -2.08 -9.57 19.94
N ASP A 582 -1.86 -9.08 21.16
CA ASP A 582 -2.57 -9.45 22.39
C ASP A 582 -2.44 -10.94 22.73
N PHE A 583 -1.20 -11.33 23.03
CA PHE A 583 -0.83 -12.68 23.47
C PHE A 583 -1.11 -12.93 24.96
N GLY A 584 -1.95 -12.09 25.59
CA GLY A 584 -2.26 -12.14 27.03
C GLY A 584 -2.83 -13.49 27.48
N LEU A 585 -3.44 -14.24 26.56
CA LEU A 585 -3.91 -15.61 26.79
C LEU A 585 -3.02 -16.68 26.17
N SER A 586 -1.97 -16.33 25.42
CA SER A 586 -1.12 -17.30 24.71
C SER A 586 -0.20 -18.07 25.66
N ARG A 587 0.03 -19.36 25.37
CA ARG A 587 0.91 -20.23 26.19
C ARG A 587 1.73 -21.20 25.33
N SER A 588 2.93 -21.54 25.79
CA SER A 588 3.73 -22.64 25.26
C SER A 588 3.12 -23.98 25.65
N VAL A 589 3.17 -24.95 24.75
CA VAL A 589 2.66 -26.31 24.99
C VAL A 589 3.83 -27.24 25.30
N ASP A 590 3.86 -27.84 26.50
CA ASP A 590 4.83 -28.88 26.87
C ASP A 590 4.43 -30.26 26.28
N SER A 591 5.15 -31.33 26.61
CA SER A 591 5.16 -32.66 25.97
C SER A 591 3.81 -33.32 25.58
N ASN A 592 2.68 -32.87 26.11
CA ASN A 592 1.34 -33.22 25.62
C ASN A 592 0.77 -32.05 24.81
N ASP A 593 0.42 -32.28 23.54
CA ASP A 593 0.04 -31.27 22.52
C ASP A 593 -1.23 -30.43 22.79
N TYR A 594 -1.66 -30.24 24.04
CA TYR A 594 -2.84 -29.46 24.41
C TYR A 594 -2.82 -28.90 25.84
N TYR A 595 -3.56 -27.80 26.06
CA TYR A 595 -3.71 -27.12 27.36
C TYR A 595 -5.17 -27.10 27.85
N VAL A 596 -5.40 -27.09 29.18
CA VAL A 596 -6.72 -26.98 29.86
C VAL A 596 -6.74 -25.74 30.77
N GLN A 597 -7.75 -24.87 30.62
CA GLN A 597 -7.89 -23.61 31.37
C GLN A 597 -8.71 -23.74 32.68
N HIS A 598 -8.33 -23.00 33.72
CA HIS A 598 -8.96 -23.00 35.05
C HIS A 598 -9.23 -21.58 35.63
N SER A 599 -9.56 -20.55 34.83
CA SER A 599 -9.69 -19.15 35.31
C SER A 599 -11.00 -18.41 34.90
N ASP A 600 -11.43 -17.45 35.73
CA ASP A 600 -12.69 -16.66 35.66
C ASP A 600 -12.68 -15.46 34.67
N THR A 601 -11.80 -15.44 33.67
CA THR A 601 -11.70 -14.33 32.71
C THR A 601 -12.81 -14.38 31.66
N PRO A 602 -13.41 -13.24 31.22
CA PRO A 602 -14.42 -13.23 30.16
C PRO A 602 -13.90 -13.89 28.89
N ILE A 603 -14.59 -14.95 28.45
CA ILE A 603 -14.14 -15.85 27.39
C ILE A 603 -14.72 -15.42 26.04
N PRO A 604 -13.93 -15.31 24.96
CA PRO A 604 -14.41 -14.94 23.64
C PRO A 604 -15.07 -16.14 22.93
N ILE A 605 -16.18 -16.61 23.50
CA ILE A 605 -16.92 -17.83 23.11
C ILE A 605 -17.17 -17.92 21.60
N ALA A 606 -17.54 -16.81 20.96
CA ALA A 606 -17.84 -16.79 19.52
C ALA A 606 -16.63 -17.15 18.61
N TRP A 607 -15.40 -17.10 19.12
CA TRP A 607 -14.19 -17.50 18.37
C TRP A 607 -13.68 -18.89 18.74
N TYR A 608 -14.26 -19.55 19.73
CA TYR A 608 -13.76 -20.82 20.24
C TYR A 608 -14.23 -22.02 19.43
N ALA A 609 -13.33 -22.98 19.28
CA ALA A 609 -13.62 -24.28 18.71
C ALA A 609 -14.45 -25.15 19.67
N PRO A 610 -15.21 -26.14 19.17
CA PRO A 610 -15.98 -27.06 20.01
C PRO A 610 -15.17 -27.65 21.18
N GLU A 611 -13.97 -28.17 20.93
CA GLU A 611 -13.14 -28.75 21.99
C GLU A 611 -12.65 -27.72 23.03
N SER A 612 -12.56 -26.45 22.63
CA SER A 612 -12.22 -25.35 23.55
C SER A 612 -13.43 -24.90 24.37
N LEU A 613 -14.64 -24.98 23.79
CA LEU A 613 -15.90 -24.69 24.48
C LEU A 613 -16.27 -25.77 25.50
N PHE A 614 -16.20 -27.04 25.11
CA PHE A 614 -16.70 -28.16 25.93
C PHE A 614 -15.66 -28.76 26.87
N HIS A 615 -14.39 -28.76 26.45
CA HIS A 615 -13.32 -29.47 27.15
C HIS A 615 -12.17 -28.54 27.56
N PHE A 616 -12.33 -27.23 27.35
CA PHE A 616 -11.28 -26.22 27.59
C PHE A 616 -9.94 -26.58 26.94
N LYS A 617 -9.96 -27.35 25.84
CA LYS A 617 -8.77 -27.83 25.15
C LYS A 617 -8.31 -26.81 24.10
N PHE A 618 -7.12 -26.27 24.27
CA PHE A 618 -6.53 -25.28 23.35
C PHE A 618 -5.33 -25.85 22.61
N THR A 619 -5.32 -25.73 21.29
CA THR A 619 -4.30 -26.23 20.37
C THR A 619 -4.14 -25.32 19.15
N SER A 620 -3.09 -25.51 18.34
CA SER A 620 -3.00 -24.84 17.03
C SER A 620 -4.24 -25.09 16.15
N LYS A 621 -4.94 -26.24 16.32
CA LYS A 621 -6.18 -26.57 15.59
C LYS A 621 -7.41 -25.84 16.13
N SER A 622 -7.42 -25.44 17.40
CA SER A 622 -8.46 -24.53 17.91
C SER A 622 -8.23 -23.12 17.38
N ASP A 623 -6.97 -22.67 17.25
CA ASP A 623 -6.66 -21.38 16.61
C ASP A 623 -7.06 -21.35 15.13
N VAL A 624 -6.98 -22.48 14.41
CA VAL A 624 -7.50 -22.60 13.03
C VAL A 624 -9.01 -22.31 12.96
N TRP A 625 -9.77 -22.73 13.97
CA TRP A 625 -11.20 -22.39 14.07
C TRP A 625 -11.39 -20.88 14.26
N SER A 626 -10.68 -20.29 15.22
CA SER A 626 -10.71 -18.84 15.49
C SER A 626 -10.27 -18.01 14.28
N PHE A 627 -9.31 -18.52 13.50
CA PHE A 627 -8.91 -17.94 12.22
C PHE A 627 -10.06 -17.93 11.21
N GLY A 628 -10.85 -19.01 11.11
CA GLY A 628 -12.05 -19.05 10.28
C GLY A 628 -13.07 -17.97 10.66
N VAL A 629 -13.27 -17.75 11.96
CA VAL A 629 -14.15 -16.68 12.48
C VAL A 629 -13.57 -15.30 12.17
N THR A 630 -12.26 -15.09 12.37
CA THR A 630 -11.57 -13.85 12.01
C THR A 630 -11.69 -13.54 10.52
N MET A 631 -11.57 -14.56 9.67
CA MET A 631 -11.77 -14.43 8.23
C MET A 631 -13.22 -14.01 7.91
N TRP A 632 -14.21 -14.56 8.63
CA TRP A 632 -15.60 -14.14 8.49
C TRP A 632 -15.81 -12.67 8.91
N GLU A 633 -15.17 -12.20 9.99
CA GLU A 633 -15.18 -10.79 10.39
C GLU A 633 -14.64 -9.89 9.29
N ILE A 634 -13.51 -10.25 8.67
CA ILE A 634 -12.92 -9.49 7.56
C ILE A 634 -13.92 -9.32 6.42
N TYR A 635 -14.53 -10.43 5.98
CA TYR A 635 -15.42 -10.43 4.82
C TYR A 635 -16.82 -9.85 5.11
N THR A 636 -17.16 -9.63 6.37
CA THR A 636 -18.39 -8.93 6.79
C THR A 636 -18.15 -7.49 7.22
N PHE A 637 -16.92 -6.97 7.06
CA PHE A 637 -16.55 -5.63 7.51
C PHE A 637 -16.71 -5.42 9.02
N GLY A 638 -16.36 -6.46 9.80
CA GLY A 638 -16.32 -6.39 11.25
C GLY A 638 -17.68 -6.57 11.93
N GLN A 639 -18.62 -7.30 11.30
CA GLN A 639 -19.83 -7.72 11.99
C GLN A 639 -19.49 -8.65 13.16
N TYR A 640 -20.33 -8.65 14.19
CA TYR A 640 -20.17 -9.54 15.31
C TYR A 640 -20.62 -10.97 14.93
N PRO A 641 -19.78 -12.01 15.14
CA PRO A 641 -20.15 -13.39 14.79
C PRO A 641 -21.39 -13.86 15.58
N TYR A 642 -22.27 -14.61 14.92
CA TYR A 642 -23.53 -15.13 15.48
C TYR A 642 -24.57 -14.06 15.89
N GLY A 643 -24.31 -12.78 15.65
CA GLY A 643 -25.26 -11.70 15.90
C GLY A 643 -25.63 -11.59 17.37
N SER A 644 -26.91 -11.78 17.70
CA SER A 644 -27.47 -11.64 19.04
C SER A 644 -27.69 -12.97 19.77
N MET A 645 -27.17 -14.09 19.24
CA MET A 645 -27.32 -15.40 19.88
C MET A 645 -26.65 -15.42 21.26
N ALA A 646 -27.29 -16.04 22.23
CA ALA A 646 -26.71 -16.31 23.54
C ALA A 646 -25.64 -17.41 23.47
N THR A 647 -24.78 -17.50 24.49
CA THR A 647 -23.69 -18.49 24.58
C THR A 647 -24.20 -19.92 24.39
N GLU A 648 -25.29 -20.27 25.04
CA GLU A 648 -25.90 -21.60 24.99
C GLU A 648 -26.44 -21.91 23.59
N GLU A 649 -27.02 -20.91 22.93
CA GLU A 649 -27.55 -21.02 21.57
C GLU A 649 -26.42 -21.21 20.54
N ILE A 650 -25.31 -20.47 20.67
CA ILE A 650 -24.12 -20.65 19.82
C ILE A 650 -23.58 -22.08 19.96
N THR A 651 -23.52 -22.56 21.20
CA THR A 651 -23.01 -23.88 21.54
C THR A 651 -23.87 -24.98 20.91
N GLN A 652 -25.19 -24.92 21.09
CA GLN A 652 -26.15 -25.84 20.48
C GLN A 652 -26.14 -25.78 18.95
N PHE A 653 -26.04 -24.56 18.39
CA PHE A 653 -25.96 -24.36 16.95
C PHE A 653 -24.73 -25.04 16.35
N ILE A 654 -23.56 -24.91 17.00
CA ILE A 654 -22.32 -25.55 16.56
C ILE A 654 -22.39 -27.08 16.68
N GLU A 655 -22.96 -27.61 17.77
CA GLU A 655 -23.19 -29.05 17.98
C GLU A 655 -24.13 -29.65 16.93
N ALA A 656 -25.19 -28.92 16.55
CA ALA A 656 -26.08 -29.28 15.45
C ALA A 656 -25.42 -29.12 14.06
N ASN A 657 -24.09 -28.95 14.02
CA ASN A 657 -23.29 -28.73 12.82
C ASN A 657 -23.62 -27.44 12.05
N GLY A 658 -24.26 -26.47 12.70
CA GLY A 658 -24.50 -25.13 12.18
C GLY A 658 -23.21 -24.31 12.08
N ARG A 659 -23.11 -23.47 11.04
CA ARG A 659 -21.95 -22.59 10.79
C ARG A 659 -22.41 -21.18 10.40
N LEU A 660 -21.54 -20.19 10.63
CA LEU A 660 -21.78 -18.81 10.20
C LEU A 660 -22.08 -18.76 8.70
N GLN A 661 -23.08 -17.97 8.31
CA GLN A 661 -23.49 -17.85 6.91
C GLN A 661 -22.40 -17.21 6.05
N ARG A 662 -22.40 -17.53 4.75
CA ARG A 662 -21.46 -16.92 3.81
C ARG A 662 -21.63 -15.40 3.75
N PRO A 663 -20.57 -14.60 3.98
CA PRO A 663 -20.66 -13.13 3.90
C PRO A 663 -21.10 -12.64 2.52
N ALA A 664 -21.78 -11.49 2.48
CA ALA A 664 -22.23 -10.88 1.23
C ALA A 664 -21.02 -10.53 0.32
N GLY A 665 -21.05 -11.03 -0.91
CA GLY A 665 -19.98 -10.87 -1.91
C GLY A 665 -18.70 -11.68 -1.63
N CYS A 666 -18.65 -12.50 -0.58
CA CYS A 666 -17.58 -13.49 -0.38
C CYS A 666 -17.71 -14.62 -1.42
N SER A 667 -16.61 -14.97 -2.09
CA SER A 667 -16.59 -16.06 -3.07
C SER A 667 -16.87 -17.41 -2.38
N THR A 668 -17.47 -18.36 -3.12
CA THR A 668 -17.75 -19.69 -2.57
C THR A 668 -16.45 -20.39 -2.15
N SER A 669 -15.39 -20.22 -2.92
CA SER A 669 -14.07 -20.80 -2.63
C SER A 669 -13.54 -20.28 -1.28
N VAL A 670 -13.51 -18.96 -1.06
CA VAL A 670 -13.13 -18.35 0.23
C VAL A 670 -13.95 -18.92 1.38
N TYR A 671 -15.27 -19.01 1.20
CA TYR A 671 -16.17 -19.56 2.23
C TYR A 671 -15.92 -21.05 2.50
N GLU A 672 -15.59 -21.86 1.50
CA GLU A 672 -15.19 -23.25 1.72
C GLU A 672 -13.93 -23.37 2.58
N VAL A 673 -13.01 -22.40 2.53
CA VAL A 673 -11.88 -22.37 3.47
C VAL A 673 -12.35 -22.07 4.88
N MET A 674 -13.29 -21.12 5.07
CA MET A 674 -13.90 -20.89 6.38
C MET A 674 -14.58 -22.16 6.91
N LEU A 675 -15.33 -22.88 6.06
CA LEU A 675 -15.96 -24.16 6.41
C LEU A 675 -14.94 -25.24 6.78
N ARG A 676 -13.81 -25.34 6.08
CA ARG A 676 -12.71 -26.25 6.43
C ARG A 676 -12.08 -25.90 7.78
N CYS A 677 -11.89 -24.62 8.07
CA CYS A 677 -11.46 -24.15 9.39
C CYS A 677 -12.46 -24.56 10.48
N TRP A 678 -13.76 -24.55 10.17
CA TRP A 678 -14.83 -24.95 11.08
C TRP A 678 -15.22 -26.45 10.98
N THR A 679 -14.29 -27.31 10.58
CA THR A 679 -14.51 -28.76 10.65
C THR A 679 -14.63 -29.17 12.12
N TYR A 680 -15.66 -29.94 12.50
CA TYR A 680 -15.96 -30.19 13.92
C TYR A 680 -14.79 -30.91 14.63
N LYS A 681 -14.28 -32.00 14.03
CA LYS A 681 -13.17 -32.80 14.56
C LYS A 681 -11.83 -32.06 14.40
N PRO A 682 -11.04 -31.84 15.48
CA PRO A 682 -9.81 -31.05 15.39
C PRO A 682 -8.74 -31.64 14.45
N HIS A 683 -8.63 -32.96 14.37
CA HIS A 683 -7.64 -33.64 13.51
C HIS A 683 -7.95 -33.51 12.02
N ASP A 684 -9.22 -33.32 11.65
CA ASP A 684 -9.66 -33.14 10.27
C ASP A 684 -9.51 -31.68 9.79
N ARG A 685 -9.32 -30.72 10.71
CA ARG A 685 -9.04 -29.33 10.35
C ARG A 685 -7.67 -29.23 9.68
N PRO A 686 -7.50 -28.38 8.66
CA PRO A 686 -6.18 -28.13 8.06
C PRO A 686 -5.22 -27.51 9.08
N SER A 687 -3.91 -27.67 8.90
CA SER A 687 -2.92 -26.84 9.60
C SER A 687 -2.82 -25.45 8.93
N PHE A 688 -2.17 -24.47 9.57
CA PHE A 688 -1.93 -23.17 8.90
C PHE A 688 -1.09 -23.31 7.62
N PRO A 689 -0.03 -24.15 7.58
CA PRO A 689 0.65 -24.48 6.33
C PRO A 689 -0.25 -25.11 5.26
N ASP A 690 -1.21 -25.96 5.64
CA ASP A 690 -2.15 -26.54 4.69
C ASP A 690 -3.14 -25.51 4.15
N LEU A 691 -3.61 -24.58 4.99
CA LEU A 691 -4.42 -23.44 4.56
C LEU A 691 -3.70 -22.61 3.49
N LEU A 692 -2.39 -22.38 3.64
CA LEU A 692 -1.60 -21.68 2.62
C LEU A 692 -1.60 -22.43 1.29
N LYS A 693 -1.43 -23.75 1.30
CA LYS A 693 -1.49 -24.60 0.09
C LYS A 693 -2.88 -24.58 -0.55
N ILE A 694 -3.94 -24.64 0.26
CA ILE A 694 -5.33 -24.59 -0.22
C ILE A 694 -5.61 -23.25 -0.91
N LEU A 695 -5.07 -22.14 -0.37
CA LEU A 695 -5.23 -20.81 -0.94
C LEU A 695 -4.30 -20.54 -2.13
N ALA A 696 -3.14 -21.20 -2.23
CA ALA A 696 -2.18 -21.02 -3.32
C ALA A 696 -2.76 -21.28 -4.72
N ASN A 697 -3.76 -22.15 -4.81
CA ASN A 697 -4.43 -22.48 -6.08
C ASN A 697 -5.59 -21.53 -6.42
N ARG A 698 -5.81 -20.47 -5.64
CA ARG A 698 -6.94 -19.55 -5.80
C ARG A 698 -6.44 -18.18 -6.23
N SER A 699 -6.86 -17.73 -7.42
CA SER A 699 -6.38 -16.48 -8.04
C SER A 699 -6.49 -15.25 -7.14
N GLU A 700 -7.56 -15.15 -6.32
CA GLU A 700 -7.79 -14.09 -5.34
C GLU A 700 -6.63 -13.94 -4.33
N PHE A 701 -5.93 -15.03 -4.04
CA PHE A 701 -4.81 -15.08 -3.09
C PHE A 701 -3.44 -15.15 -3.76
N VAL A 702 -3.35 -15.43 -5.06
CA VAL A 702 -2.06 -15.55 -5.78
C VAL A 702 -1.23 -14.28 -5.63
N LYS A 703 -1.83 -13.10 -5.81
CA LYS A 703 -1.15 -11.80 -5.63
C LYS A 703 -0.66 -11.60 -4.20
N ALA A 704 -1.52 -11.89 -3.22
CA ALA A 704 -1.20 -11.77 -1.80
C ALA A 704 -0.08 -12.75 -1.38
N ILE A 705 -0.10 -13.98 -1.90
CA ILE A 705 0.93 -15.01 -1.66
C ILE A 705 2.24 -14.62 -2.35
N GLN A 706 2.20 -14.11 -3.57
CA GLN A 706 3.40 -13.63 -4.27
C GLN A 706 4.01 -12.43 -3.55
N TYR A 707 3.18 -11.46 -3.15
CA TYR A 707 3.59 -10.32 -2.34
C TYR A 707 4.18 -10.76 -1.02
N PHE A 708 3.52 -11.64 -0.27
CA PHE A 708 4.03 -12.10 1.02
C PHE A 708 5.26 -12.98 0.89
N HIS A 709 5.36 -13.85 -0.13
CA HIS A 709 6.60 -14.58 -0.44
C HIS A 709 7.73 -13.65 -0.87
N SER A 710 7.42 -12.50 -1.50
CA SER A 710 8.41 -11.45 -1.76
C SER A 710 8.80 -10.68 -0.50
N LEU A 711 8.04 -10.80 0.59
CA LEU A 711 8.37 -10.26 1.91
C LEU A 711 9.07 -11.29 2.82
N SER A 712 8.85 -12.60 2.60
CA SER A 712 9.35 -13.70 3.45
C SER A 712 10.54 -14.47 2.86
N LYS A 713 10.96 -14.17 1.62
CA LYS A 713 12.26 -14.57 1.04
C LYS A 713 13.38 -13.55 1.33
N TYR A 714 13.04 -12.57 2.16
CA TYR A 714 13.78 -11.45 2.72
C TYR A 714 13.73 -11.67 4.24
#